data_AF-A0A7J2Z2B3-F1
#
_entry.id   AF-A0A7J2Z2B3-F1
#
_cell.length_a   1.000
_cell.length_b   1.000
_cell.length_c   1.000
_cell.angle_alpha   90.00
_cell.angle_beta   90.00
_cell.angle_gamma   90.00
#
_symmetry.space_group_name_H-M   'P 1'
#
loop_
_entity.id
_entity.type
_entity.pdbx_description
1 polymer ?
#
loop_
_entity_poly.entity_id
_entity_poly.type
_entity_poly.pdbx_seq_one_letter_code
_entity_poly.pdbx_strand_id
1 'polypeptide(L)'
;MKLNKETVSLVKNINNISKASVAFAFVLAFLFAFLSFSYAVNVEDYLTSTESPSSIVLTNYTSGSDVYTFVSIASKDSMILKNGEIIKNTDEIKKALNVRCFNSSHLSSSQLDSIKTNVLALNSSRQAKTVFGGLEDFCDSIVGQSGPNEGNCTNSDNCLSACRGGSIPCFNLAMYGVGFLDALLDYANIKRAFDENVSSVLNTVDNLNSFSGNNAKEFLEKINELNNSISNLRNLTTRYENNGLVSQSGFKFCLPPNYVFRLNSTALNSLVSTSSQISNNAKCFDSVNSSAESIYNETFRRIDLYISTKAKANLQNQFNNISEKYNSLTEKATSILSYVEDSKIKEYISGIESLNQAFYSNMSKNEIDQAGYVLSVIQTRIDEFDSYLRSTYSLFDELQANKEKVESLLVKASVLISPSDSPFYADYVSFSEQYVKLNKKISEKVDYAELQNYNSQYSSLATKLEELIERKKTAETETVPSALSESMQGISSTVLDSFSGPLGIKEDEKRAWAKNIPLIVIAFVDITVLVIFSLAFFFLVLRNTSAFAKSKVMNSWILIFGVVILLLALISYALYTAIGNEISSASLYKFMSKAEQNGKVYIFTEYLSSDNSTAISKCADKIAAALQMKGIEVEKIDVVDGICKNTLLSECLSQTDKQPIIQLAYSQQNDSKFYTFYRPEGIITGDASYLDKCYVANFIE
;
A
#
# COMPACT_ATOMS: atom_id res chain seq x y z
N MET A 1 -19.05 27.36 72.72
CA MET A 1 -17.94 27.70 71.80
C MET A 1 -18.19 26.96 70.49
N LYS A 2 -18.95 27.60 69.57
CA LYS A 2 -19.35 27.01 68.27
C LYS A 2 -18.29 27.43 67.25
N LEU A 3 -17.42 26.49 66.85
CA LEU A 3 -16.52 26.70 65.71
C LEU A 3 -17.31 26.54 64.42
N ASN A 4 -17.16 27.56 63.58
CA ASN A 4 -17.99 27.90 62.43
C ASN A 4 -17.85 26.85 61.31
N LYS A 5 -19.00 26.48 60.71
CA LYS A 5 -19.12 25.47 59.63
C LYS A 5 -18.39 25.88 58.34
N GLU A 6 -18.07 27.17 58.20
CA GLU A 6 -17.35 27.74 57.05
C GLU A 6 -15.84 27.42 57.05
N THR A 7 -15.22 27.27 58.22
CA THR A 7 -13.78 26.93 58.31
C THR A 7 -13.46 25.52 57.79
N VAL A 8 -14.41 24.59 57.87
CA VAL A 8 -14.24 23.20 57.39
C VAL A 8 -14.37 23.11 55.86
N SER A 9 -15.12 24.03 55.23
CA SER A 9 -15.27 24.10 53.77
C SER A 9 -14.01 24.66 53.10
N LEU A 10 -13.38 25.68 53.69
CA LEU A 10 -12.15 26.27 53.20
C LEU A 10 -10.95 25.31 53.25
N VAL A 11 -10.81 24.52 54.32
CA VAL A 11 -9.73 23.51 54.45
C VAL A 11 -9.92 22.35 53.45
N LYS A 12 -11.16 21.96 53.14
CA LYS A 12 -11.44 20.96 52.09
C LYS A 12 -11.11 21.48 50.68
N ASN A 13 -11.35 22.76 50.39
CA ASN A 13 -10.99 23.35 49.11
C ASN A 13 -9.48 23.54 48.94
N ILE A 14 -8.74 23.90 49.99
CA ILE A 14 -7.27 24.01 49.93
C ILE A 14 -6.61 22.64 49.70
N ASN A 15 -7.11 21.57 50.32
CA ASN A 15 -6.62 20.21 50.09
C ASN A 15 -6.98 19.63 48.72
N ASN A 16 -8.06 20.09 48.08
CA ASN A 16 -8.40 19.71 46.71
C ASN A 16 -7.59 20.51 45.68
N ILE A 17 -7.27 21.78 45.96
CA ILE A 17 -6.37 22.59 45.13
C ILE A 17 -4.94 22.03 45.18
N SER A 18 -4.45 21.57 46.34
CA SER A 18 -3.11 20.96 46.43
C SER A 18 -3.01 19.60 45.72
N LYS A 19 -4.08 18.79 45.75
CA LYS A 19 -4.13 17.53 44.98
C LYS A 19 -4.25 17.76 43.48
N ALA A 20 -5.03 18.76 43.06
CA ALA A 20 -5.15 19.15 41.66
C ALA A 20 -3.84 19.76 41.13
N SER A 21 -3.12 20.55 41.94
CA SER A 21 -1.82 21.10 41.54
C SER A 21 -0.73 20.04 41.46
N VAL A 22 -0.74 19.04 42.35
CA VAL A 22 0.20 17.90 42.28
C VAL A 22 -0.12 17.01 41.08
N ALA A 23 -1.40 16.73 40.80
CA ALA A 23 -1.80 15.98 39.62
C ALA A 23 -1.48 16.72 38.31
N PHE A 24 -1.71 18.04 38.27
CA PHE A 24 -1.37 18.86 37.10
C PHE A 24 0.15 18.97 36.91
N ALA A 25 0.93 19.11 37.99
CA ALA A 25 2.39 19.07 37.93
C ALA A 25 2.90 17.70 37.46
N PHE A 26 2.26 16.60 37.88
CA PHE A 26 2.59 15.25 37.40
C PHE A 26 2.27 15.07 35.92
N VAL A 27 1.10 15.52 35.46
CA VAL A 27 0.71 15.46 34.05
C VAL A 27 1.61 16.34 33.21
N LEU A 28 1.96 17.54 33.67
CA LEU A 28 2.88 18.44 32.98
C LEU A 28 4.29 17.84 32.93
N ALA A 29 4.79 17.26 34.02
CA ALA A 29 6.08 16.56 34.05
C ALA A 29 6.07 15.31 33.14
N PHE A 30 4.94 14.60 33.06
CA PHE A 30 4.77 13.46 32.17
C PHE A 30 4.67 13.90 30.70
N LEU A 31 4.03 15.03 30.42
CA LEU A 31 3.99 15.66 29.08
C LEU A 31 5.36 16.19 28.67
N PHE A 32 6.10 16.83 29.58
CA PHE A 32 7.47 17.27 29.33
C PHE A 32 8.41 16.07 29.17
N ALA A 33 8.23 14.99 29.93
CA ALA A 33 8.94 13.74 29.71
C ALA A 33 8.62 13.16 28.33
N PHE A 34 7.35 13.02 27.95
CA PHE A 34 6.93 12.51 26.63
C PHE A 34 7.38 13.39 25.46
N LEU A 35 7.34 14.71 25.61
CA LEU A 35 7.84 15.67 24.62
C LEU A 35 9.37 15.60 24.51
N SER A 36 10.09 15.37 25.62
CA SER A 36 11.55 15.13 25.57
C SER A 36 11.95 13.80 24.94
N PHE A 37 11.08 12.78 24.96
CA PHE A 37 11.28 11.51 24.22
C PHE A 37 10.94 11.61 22.73
N SER A 38 10.24 12.67 22.28
CA SER A 38 9.84 12.86 20.88
C SER A 38 10.94 13.45 19.99
N TYR A 39 12.10 13.80 20.55
CA TYR A 39 13.28 14.30 19.83
C TYR A 39 14.37 13.24 19.60
N ALA A 40 14.12 11.98 19.96
CA ALA A 40 15.07 10.91 19.69
C ALA A 40 15.04 10.53 18.20
N VAL A 41 16.17 10.71 17.51
CA VAL A 41 16.37 10.24 16.14
C VAL A 41 16.09 8.73 16.07
N ASN A 42 15.16 8.31 15.19
CA ASN A 42 14.95 6.90 14.92
C ASN A 42 16.09 6.37 14.03
N VAL A 43 17.01 5.61 14.62
CA VAL A 43 18.18 5.06 13.90
C VAL A 43 17.77 4.03 12.85
N GLU A 44 16.62 3.37 13.01
CA GLU A 44 16.12 2.38 12.05
C GLU A 44 15.93 2.97 10.64
N ASP A 45 15.57 4.26 10.56
CA ASP A 45 15.37 4.98 9.31
C ASP A 45 16.67 5.13 8.48
N TYR A 46 17.83 4.90 9.11
CA TYR A 46 19.16 5.08 8.52
C TYR A 46 19.86 3.75 8.17
N LEU A 47 19.13 2.64 8.23
CA LEU A 47 19.63 1.32 7.84
C LEU A 47 19.67 1.15 6.33
N THR A 48 20.67 0.43 5.84
CA THR A 48 20.69 -0.07 4.45
C THR A 48 19.76 -1.27 4.31
N SER A 49 19.39 -1.62 3.06
CA SER A 49 18.49 -2.74 2.77
C SER A 49 19.01 -4.12 3.22
N THR A 50 20.31 -4.24 3.53
CA THR A 50 20.95 -5.47 4.01
C THR A 50 21.12 -5.49 5.54
N GLU A 51 20.82 -4.39 6.22
CA GLU A 51 20.96 -4.26 7.67
C GLU A 51 19.61 -4.47 8.36
N SER A 52 19.63 -5.08 9.54
CA SER A 52 18.43 -5.33 10.35
C SER A 52 18.39 -4.39 11.56
N PRO A 53 17.20 -3.98 12.05
CA PRO A 53 17.07 -3.28 13.33
C PRO A 53 17.79 -3.98 14.49
N SER A 54 17.83 -5.33 14.46
CA SER A 54 18.54 -6.13 15.46
C SER A 54 20.07 -5.96 15.45
N SER A 55 20.63 -5.33 14.42
CA SER A 55 22.07 -5.07 14.30
C SER A 55 22.51 -3.74 14.94
N ILE A 56 21.56 -2.96 15.46
CA ILE A 56 21.81 -1.68 16.12
C ILE A 56 22.18 -1.93 17.59
N VAL A 57 23.32 -1.39 18.00
CA VAL A 57 23.76 -1.36 19.40
C VAL A 57 23.99 0.09 19.79
N LEU A 58 23.35 0.51 20.89
CA LEU A 58 23.46 1.86 21.43
C LEU A 58 24.28 1.82 22.72
N THR A 59 25.40 2.56 22.76
CA THR A 59 26.24 2.67 23.97
C THR A 59 26.36 4.12 24.39
N ASN A 60 26.05 4.42 25.65
CA ASN A 60 26.03 5.79 26.17
C ASN A 60 27.29 6.10 26.98
N TYR A 61 27.85 7.28 26.75
CA TYR A 61 28.92 7.87 27.54
C TYR A 61 28.55 9.28 27.93
N THR A 62 28.83 9.68 29.16
CA THR A 62 28.47 11.00 29.69
C THR A 62 29.71 11.85 29.92
N SER A 63 29.59 13.15 29.64
CA SER A 63 30.56 14.17 30.06
C SER A 63 29.80 15.42 30.52
N GLY A 64 29.78 15.65 31.83
CA GLY A 64 28.96 16.70 32.43
C GLY A 64 27.47 16.48 32.16
N SER A 65 26.82 17.46 31.52
CA SER A 65 25.41 17.38 31.10
C SER A 65 25.21 16.75 29.72
N ASP A 66 26.27 16.52 28.95
CA ASP A 66 26.19 15.96 27.60
C ASP A 66 26.17 14.42 27.65
N VAL A 67 25.18 13.81 26.98
CA VAL A 67 25.09 12.37 26.76
C VAL A 67 25.45 12.07 25.30
N TYR A 68 26.54 11.34 25.11
CA TYR A 68 26.98 10.85 23.80
C TYR A 68 26.54 9.40 23.62
N THR A 69 25.62 9.15 22.69
CA THR A 69 25.17 7.80 22.31
C THR A 69 25.90 7.37 21.06
N PHE A 70 26.76 6.37 21.18
CA PHE A 70 27.39 5.70 20.04
C PHE A 70 26.42 4.69 19.46
N VAL A 71 26.14 4.84 18.18
CA VAL A 71 25.32 3.91 17.42
C VAL A 71 26.24 3.04 16.57
N SER A 72 26.34 1.77 16.94
CA SER A 72 27.04 0.76 16.16
C SER A 72 26.03 -0.05 15.37
N ILE A 73 26.23 -0.16 14.06
CA ILE A 73 25.37 -0.94 13.14
C ILE A 73 26.23 -2.04 12.55
N ALA A 74 25.78 -3.29 12.65
CA ALA A 74 26.55 -4.47 12.24
C ALA A 74 27.98 -4.47 12.83
N SER A 75 28.09 -4.13 14.12
CA SER A 75 29.34 -4.04 14.89
C SER A 75 30.33 -2.96 14.42
N LYS A 76 29.87 -1.95 13.67
CA LYS A 76 30.67 -0.79 13.27
C LYS A 76 30.05 0.50 13.76
N ASP A 77 30.85 1.34 14.42
CA ASP A 77 30.42 2.69 14.82
C ASP A 77 30.05 3.50 13.58
N SER A 78 28.78 3.84 13.46
CA SER A 78 28.21 4.42 12.25
C SER A 78 27.79 5.88 12.45
N MET A 79 27.28 6.21 13.63
CA MET A 79 26.88 7.58 13.98
C MET A 79 26.97 7.80 15.50
N ILE A 80 27.05 9.06 15.90
CA ILE A 80 27.02 9.46 17.31
C ILE A 80 25.91 10.47 17.50
N LEU A 81 25.10 10.27 18.54
CA LEU A 81 24.07 11.21 18.96
C LEU A 81 24.56 12.00 20.18
N LYS A 82 24.31 13.31 20.19
CA LYS A 82 24.47 14.16 21.37
C LYS A 82 23.08 14.54 21.87
N ASN A 83 22.73 14.10 23.08
CA ASN A 83 21.43 14.36 23.68
C ASN A 83 20.23 13.99 22.77
N GLY A 84 20.39 12.94 21.94
CA GLY A 84 19.38 12.47 20.99
C GLY A 84 19.51 12.99 19.55
N GLU A 85 20.37 13.98 19.29
CA GLU A 85 20.57 14.55 17.95
C GLU A 85 21.84 14.04 17.26
N ILE A 86 21.79 13.76 15.95
CA ILE A 86 22.97 13.32 15.18
C ILE A 86 24.03 14.43 15.15
N ILE A 87 25.26 14.07 15.56
CA ILE A 87 26.42 14.94 15.44
C ILE A 87 26.91 14.96 13.99
N LYS A 88 27.01 16.15 13.38
CA LYS A 88 27.45 16.35 11.99
C LYS A 88 28.81 17.06 11.87
N ASN A 89 29.53 17.22 12.98
CA ASN A 89 30.81 17.90 13.03
C ASN A 89 31.89 16.95 13.55
N THR A 90 32.98 16.80 12.78
CA THR A 90 34.13 15.95 13.12
C THR A 90 34.77 16.30 14.46
N ASP A 91 34.85 17.57 14.85
CA ASP A 91 35.44 17.98 16.12
C ASP A 91 34.58 17.56 17.32
N GLU A 92 33.26 17.61 17.19
CA GLU A 92 32.35 17.12 18.23
C GLU A 92 32.35 15.58 18.28
N ILE A 93 32.52 14.90 17.14
CA ILE A 93 32.75 13.44 17.08
C ILE A 93 34.07 13.07 17.79
N LYS A 94 35.16 13.81 17.56
CA LYS A 94 36.43 13.62 18.28
C LYS A 94 36.26 13.82 19.77
N LYS A 95 35.49 14.84 20.19
CA LYS A 95 35.17 15.08 21.60
C LYS A 95 34.43 13.87 22.21
N ALA A 96 33.41 13.34 21.52
CA ALA A 96 32.68 12.15 21.97
C ALA A 96 33.59 10.91 22.08
N LEU A 97 34.46 10.68 21.09
CA LEU A 97 35.43 9.58 21.10
C LEU A 97 36.45 9.72 22.24
N ASN A 98 36.93 10.93 22.51
CA ASN A 98 37.80 11.21 23.66
C ASN A 98 37.09 10.90 24.99
N VAL A 99 35.81 11.27 25.13
CA VAL A 99 35.01 10.94 26.33
C VAL A 99 34.87 9.43 26.51
N ARG A 100 34.56 8.69 25.44
CA ARG A 100 34.49 7.22 25.47
C ARG A 100 35.83 6.62 25.89
N CYS A 101 36.92 7.06 25.28
CA CYS A 101 38.27 6.58 25.58
C CYS A 101 38.68 6.87 27.02
N PHE A 102 38.40 8.07 27.51
CA PHE A 102 38.67 8.42 28.91
C PHE A 102 37.88 7.54 29.86
N ASN A 103 36.57 7.36 29.62
CA ASN A 103 35.74 6.50 30.44
C ASN A 103 36.20 5.03 30.46
N SER A 104 36.68 4.50 29.34
CA SER A 104 37.20 3.12 29.28
C SER A 104 38.61 2.93 29.82
N SER A 105 39.43 3.99 29.81
CA SER A 105 40.89 3.87 30.03
C SER A 105 41.41 4.66 31.23
N HIS A 106 40.55 5.41 31.93
CA HIS A 106 40.93 6.11 33.17
C HIS A 106 41.42 5.12 34.23
N LEU A 107 42.37 5.58 35.04
CA LEU A 107 42.99 4.79 36.08
C LEU A 107 42.23 4.95 37.40
N SER A 108 42.02 3.84 38.09
CA SER A 108 41.51 3.87 39.46
C SER A 108 42.57 4.38 40.43
N SER A 109 42.14 4.99 41.54
CA SER A 109 43.06 5.47 42.58
C SER A 109 43.97 4.36 43.11
N SER A 110 43.46 3.12 43.22
CA SER A 110 44.26 1.97 43.65
C SER A 110 45.38 1.60 42.66
N GLN A 111 45.15 1.76 41.35
CA GLN A 111 46.20 1.57 40.34
C GLN A 111 47.28 2.65 40.46
N LEU A 112 46.88 3.91 40.65
CA LEU A 112 47.82 5.02 40.84
C LEU A 112 48.64 4.84 42.13
N ASP A 113 47.99 4.43 43.23
CA ASP A 113 48.65 4.17 44.52
C ASP A 113 49.63 2.99 44.45
N SER A 114 49.31 1.96 43.66
CA SER A 114 50.21 0.84 43.40
C SER A 114 51.49 1.29 42.68
N ILE A 115 51.39 2.21 41.72
CA ILE A 115 52.56 2.79 41.04
C ILE A 115 53.42 3.57 42.04
N LYS A 116 52.81 4.46 42.85
CA LYS A 116 53.54 5.21 43.89
C LYS A 116 54.24 4.26 44.86
N THR A 117 53.53 3.25 45.35
CA THR A 117 54.05 2.26 46.29
C THR A 117 55.25 1.52 45.71
N ASN A 118 55.15 1.06 44.47
CA ASN A 118 56.26 0.34 43.82
C ASN A 118 57.45 1.27 43.52
N VAL A 119 57.23 2.52 43.11
CA VAL A 119 58.32 3.48 42.91
C VAL A 119 59.01 3.81 44.22
N LEU A 120 58.26 4.01 45.30
CA LEU A 120 58.81 4.28 46.62
C LEU A 120 59.53 3.05 47.19
N ALA A 121 59.02 1.84 46.95
CA ALA A 121 59.67 0.59 47.35
C ALA A 121 60.98 0.36 46.58
N LEU A 122 61.01 0.66 45.27
CA LEU A 122 62.22 0.63 44.47
C LEU A 122 63.23 1.67 44.98
N ASN A 123 62.80 2.91 45.20
CA ASN A 123 63.68 3.96 45.72
C ASN A 123 64.21 3.62 47.12
N SER A 124 63.36 3.13 48.02
CA SER A 124 63.75 2.73 49.37
C SER A 124 64.72 1.55 49.37
N SER A 125 64.74 0.70 48.34
CA SER A 125 65.68 -0.41 48.25
C SER A 125 67.14 0.03 48.09
N ARG A 126 67.39 1.27 47.66
CA ARG A 126 68.71 1.91 47.69
C ARG A 126 69.23 2.10 49.11
N GLN A 127 68.32 2.31 50.06
CA GLN A 127 68.60 2.46 51.48
C GLN A 127 68.52 1.13 52.23
N ALA A 128 68.98 0.05 51.60
CA ALA A 128 68.99 -1.27 52.22
C ALA A 128 69.65 -1.23 53.60
N LYS A 129 69.00 -1.78 54.62
CA LYS A 129 69.42 -1.65 56.02
C LYS A 129 70.73 -2.38 56.25
N THR A 130 71.75 -1.64 56.70
CA THR A 130 73.04 -2.15 57.15
C THR A 130 73.19 -1.97 58.66
N VAL A 131 74.30 -2.48 59.21
CA VAL A 131 74.67 -2.22 60.62
C VAL A 131 74.98 -0.74 60.90
N PHE A 132 75.17 0.07 59.85
CA PHE A 132 75.50 1.50 59.94
C PHE A 132 74.32 2.41 59.55
N GLY A 133 73.12 1.86 59.27
CA GLY A 133 71.97 2.60 58.77
C GLY A 133 71.62 2.26 57.32
N GLY A 134 70.98 3.18 56.60
CA GLY A 134 70.72 3.04 55.17
C GLY A 134 72.03 2.97 54.39
N LEU A 135 72.15 2.00 53.47
CA LEU A 135 73.40 1.76 52.75
C LEU A 135 73.87 2.98 51.95
N GLU A 136 72.98 3.56 51.15
CA GLU A 136 73.32 4.68 50.29
C GLU A 136 73.61 5.93 51.12
N ASP A 137 72.79 6.23 52.14
CA ASP A 137 73.04 7.34 53.08
C ASP A 137 74.40 7.22 53.79
N PHE A 138 74.74 6.00 54.22
CA PHE A 138 76.04 5.73 54.83
C PHE A 138 77.15 5.91 53.81
N CYS A 139 77.02 5.37 52.60
CA CYS A 139 78.05 5.50 51.57
C CYS A 139 78.26 6.98 51.19
N ASP A 140 77.17 7.73 50.99
CA ASP A 140 77.17 9.17 50.76
C ASP A 140 77.90 9.93 51.86
N SER A 141 77.68 9.58 53.13
CA SER A 141 78.42 10.17 54.24
C SER A 141 79.92 9.92 54.12
N ILE A 142 80.34 8.71 53.73
CA ILE A 142 81.76 8.36 53.63
C ILE A 142 82.42 8.98 52.39
N VAL A 143 81.66 9.14 51.30
CA VAL A 143 82.14 9.78 50.05
C VAL A 143 81.93 11.28 49.98
N GLY A 144 81.34 11.88 51.02
CA GLY A 144 81.12 13.31 51.13
C GLY A 144 79.98 13.85 50.25
N GLN A 145 79.01 13.00 49.91
CA GLN A 145 77.82 13.31 49.10
C GLN A 145 76.53 13.47 49.93
N SER A 146 76.58 13.48 51.27
CA SER A 146 75.39 13.58 52.13
C SER A 146 74.80 15.00 52.30
N GLY A 147 75.37 16.01 51.63
CA GLY A 147 74.92 17.41 51.71
C GLY A 147 73.87 17.81 50.66
N PRO A 148 73.27 19.01 50.77
CA PRO A 148 72.15 19.46 49.92
C PRO A 148 72.43 19.55 48.40
N ASN A 149 73.68 19.37 47.97
CA ASN A 149 74.10 19.32 46.56
C ASN A 149 74.94 18.08 46.23
N GLU A 150 74.78 16.97 46.96
CA GLU A 150 75.54 15.72 46.73
C GLU A 150 77.08 15.93 46.70
N GLY A 151 77.58 16.86 47.52
CA GLY A 151 79.01 17.20 47.54
C GLY A 151 79.56 17.85 46.26
N ASN A 152 78.70 18.27 45.31
CA ASN A 152 79.05 18.79 43.99
C ASN A 152 79.85 17.82 43.09
N CYS A 153 79.81 16.50 43.33
CA CYS A 153 80.50 15.51 42.47
C CYS A 153 79.86 15.44 41.07
N THR A 154 80.23 16.40 40.23
CA THR A 154 79.76 16.63 38.84
C THR A 154 80.89 16.51 37.83
N ASN A 155 82.14 16.52 38.30
CA ASN A 155 83.36 16.24 37.56
C ASN A 155 84.41 15.68 38.53
N SER A 156 85.51 15.13 38.02
CA SER A 156 86.53 14.45 38.82
C SER A 156 87.16 15.34 39.91
N ASP A 157 87.35 16.65 39.65
CA ASP A 157 87.93 17.60 40.60
C ASP A 157 86.99 17.87 41.79
N ASN A 158 85.70 18.01 41.53
CA ASN A 158 84.71 18.19 42.58
C ASN A 158 84.48 16.88 43.35
N CYS A 159 84.57 15.72 42.70
CA CYS A 159 84.48 14.42 43.37
C CYS A 159 85.67 14.19 44.32
N LEU A 160 86.88 14.62 43.95
CA LEU A 160 88.04 14.63 44.85
C LEU A 160 87.79 15.53 46.08
N SER A 161 87.20 16.70 45.85
CA SER A 161 86.82 17.63 46.91
C SER A 161 85.74 17.06 47.84
N ALA A 162 84.75 16.34 47.29
CA ALA A 162 83.74 15.62 48.08
C ALA A 162 84.38 14.54 48.96
N CYS A 163 85.25 13.68 48.41
CA CYS A 163 85.97 12.67 49.20
C CYS A 163 86.78 13.27 50.35
N ARG A 164 87.41 14.44 50.14
CA ARG A 164 88.16 15.15 51.18
C ARG A 164 87.26 15.58 52.34
N GLY A 165 86.00 15.92 52.07
CA GLY A 165 84.99 16.27 53.07
C GLY A 165 84.27 15.07 53.69
N GLY A 166 84.32 13.89 53.07
CA GLY A 166 83.65 12.67 53.53
C GLY A 166 84.47 11.87 54.56
N SER A 167 85.58 11.27 54.13
CA SER A 167 86.37 10.39 55.00
C SER A 167 87.82 10.22 54.53
N ILE A 168 88.71 9.89 55.47
CA ILE A 168 90.13 9.60 55.18
C ILE A 168 90.27 8.43 54.16
N PRO A 169 89.51 7.31 54.26
CA PRO A 169 89.57 6.25 53.25
C PRO A 169 89.18 6.71 51.84
N CYS A 170 88.11 7.50 51.69
CA CYS A 170 87.71 8.05 50.38
C CYS A 170 88.80 8.96 49.82
N PHE A 171 89.33 9.87 50.64
CA PHE A 171 90.38 10.80 50.22
C PHE A 171 91.65 10.07 49.75
N ASN A 172 92.10 9.05 50.48
CA ASN A 172 93.28 8.26 50.09
C ASN A 172 93.06 7.51 48.77
N LEU A 173 91.87 6.93 48.55
CA LEU A 173 91.54 6.26 47.30
C LEU A 173 91.35 7.23 46.14
N ALA A 174 90.84 8.44 46.39
CA ALA A 174 90.73 9.50 45.39
C ALA A 174 92.08 10.07 44.95
N MET A 175 93.07 10.16 45.86
CA MET A 175 94.40 10.67 45.56
C MET A 175 95.30 9.64 44.86
N TYR A 176 95.14 8.34 45.15
CA TYR A 176 96.09 7.30 44.74
C TYR A 176 95.47 6.12 43.97
N GLY A 177 94.14 6.02 43.91
CA GLY A 177 93.41 4.94 43.26
C GLY A 177 93.11 5.24 41.79
N VAL A 178 93.69 4.46 40.88
CA VAL A 178 93.40 4.57 39.43
C VAL A 178 91.94 4.24 39.16
N GLY A 179 91.21 5.15 38.50
CA GLY A 179 89.83 4.96 38.06
C GLY A 179 88.74 5.11 39.14
N PHE A 180 89.12 5.37 40.40
CA PHE A 180 88.14 5.52 41.49
C PHE A 180 87.28 6.79 41.36
N LEU A 181 87.88 7.92 40.95
CA LEU A 181 87.14 9.18 40.75
C LEU A 181 86.10 9.08 39.63
N ASP A 182 86.41 8.35 38.55
CA ASP A 182 85.46 8.13 37.45
C ASP A 182 84.29 7.23 37.90
N ALA A 183 84.58 6.19 38.69
CA ALA A 183 83.54 5.34 39.28
C ALA A 183 82.65 6.12 40.28
N LEU A 184 83.25 7.02 41.07
CA LEU A 184 82.51 7.90 41.99
C LEU A 184 81.63 8.91 41.25
N LEU A 185 82.11 9.46 40.13
CA LEU A 185 81.34 10.34 39.27
C LEU A 185 80.19 9.59 38.58
N ASP A 186 80.40 8.36 38.08
CA ASP A 186 79.32 7.55 37.50
C ASP A 186 78.26 7.19 38.56
N TYR A 187 78.68 6.86 39.78
CA TYR A 187 77.78 6.67 40.93
C TYR A 187 76.92 7.90 41.22
N ALA A 188 77.53 9.08 41.35
CA ALA A 188 76.81 10.33 41.61
C ALA A 188 75.82 10.67 40.48
N ASN A 189 76.23 10.49 39.22
CA ASN A 189 75.38 10.78 38.07
C ASN A 189 74.20 9.81 37.96
N ILE A 190 74.42 8.51 38.20
CA ILE A 190 73.34 7.51 38.19
C ILE A 190 72.37 7.78 39.34
N LYS A 191 72.87 8.09 40.54
CA LYS A 191 72.07 8.46 41.71
C LYS A 191 71.16 9.65 41.43
N ARG A 192 71.72 10.78 40.99
CA ARG A 192 70.95 11.99 40.66
C ARG A 192 69.90 11.73 39.60
N ALA A 193 70.26 11.04 38.53
CA ALA A 193 69.32 10.66 37.49
C ALA A 193 68.20 9.73 38.02
N PHE A 194 68.51 8.85 38.98
CA PHE A 194 67.52 8.00 39.63
C PHE A 194 66.53 8.83 40.46
N ASP A 195 67.01 9.78 41.25
CA ASP A 195 66.19 10.67 42.09
C ASP A 195 65.29 11.60 41.25
N GLU A 196 65.83 12.15 40.15
CA GLU A 196 65.06 12.92 39.17
C GLU A 196 63.94 12.10 38.54
N ASN A 197 64.22 10.86 38.12
CA ASN A 197 63.21 10.00 37.50
C ASN A 197 62.18 9.48 38.52
N VAL A 198 62.56 9.20 39.77
CA VAL A 198 61.61 8.88 40.84
C VAL A 198 60.66 10.05 41.07
N SER A 199 61.20 11.27 41.17
CA SER A 199 60.40 12.49 41.33
C SER A 199 59.48 12.72 40.13
N SER A 200 59.99 12.51 38.90
CA SER A 200 59.21 12.59 37.67
C SER A 200 58.03 11.61 37.67
N VAL A 201 58.25 10.35 38.05
CA VAL A 201 57.17 9.37 38.14
C VAL A 201 56.12 9.79 39.17
N LEU A 202 56.53 10.19 40.38
CA LEU A 202 55.59 10.60 41.43
C LEU A 202 54.76 11.82 41.02
N ASN A 203 55.40 12.87 40.49
CA ASN A 203 54.72 14.07 40.01
C ASN A 203 53.75 13.75 38.87
N THR A 204 54.14 12.86 37.95
CA THR A 204 53.28 12.43 36.85
C THR A 204 52.04 11.69 37.36
N VAL A 205 52.20 10.80 38.34
CA VAL A 205 51.08 10.09 38.97
C VAL A 205 50.16 11.03 39.74
N ASP A 206 50.70 12.03 40.44
CA ASP A 206 49.89 13.05 41.13
C ASP A 206 49.08 13.90 40.15
N ASN A 207 49.69 14.29 39.03
CA ASN A 207 48.99 15.00 37.95
C ASN A 207 47.88 14.11 37.36
N LEU A 208 48.15 12.81 37.14
CA LEU A 208 47.16 11.83 36.66
C LEU A 208 45.92 11.72 37.57
N ASN A 209 46.06 11.98 38.87
CA ASN A 209 44.96 11.96 39.84
C ASN A 209 44.03 13.19 39.75
N SER A 210 44.50 14.28 39.12
CA SER A 210 43.80 15.58 39.10
C SER A 210 43.07 15.90 37.78
N PHE A 211 43.08 14.97 36.81
CA PHE A 211 42.50 15.22 35.49
C PHE A 211 40.97 15.31 35.49
N SER A 212 40.47 16.36 34.84
CA SER A 212 39.05 16.45 34.46
C SER A 212 38.82 15.78 33.10
N GLY A 213 37.63 15.19 32.93
CA GLY A 213 37.32 14.25 31.84
C GLY A 213 37.33 14.79 30.40
N ASN A 214 37.76 16.05 30.17
CA ASN A 214 37.77 16.67 28.85
C ASN A 214 39.18 16.91 28.25
N ASN A 215 40.28 16.72 29.01
CA ASN A 215 41.65 16.93 28.52
C ASN A 215 42.38 15.62 28.15
N ALA A 216 41.85 14.88 27.16
CA ALA A 216 42.40 13.60 26.69
C ALA A 216 43.86 13.67 26.22
N LYS A 217 44.27 14.78 25.57
CA LYS A 217 45.63 14.98 25.09
C LYS A 217 46.64 15.03 26.24
N GLU A 218 46.29 15.75 27.30
CA GLU A 218 47.15 15.95 28.47
C GLU A 218 47.25 14.65 29.29
N PHE A 219 46.18 13.85 29.35
CA PHE A 219 46.24 12.49 29.91
C PHE A 219 47.24 11.60 29.16
N LEU A 220 47.17 11.55 27.81
CA LEU A 220 48.08 10.74 27.00
C LEU A 220 49.55 11.18 27.13
N GLU A 221 49.79 12.48 27.17
CA GLU A 221 51.11 13.07 27.41
C GLU A 221 51.70 12.59 28.75
N LYS A 222 50.91 12.64 29.83
CA LYS A 222 51.33 12.14 31.15
C LYS A 222 51.57 10.63 31.19
N ILE A 223 50.78 9.83 30.48
CA ILE A 223 51.07 8.39 30.35
C ILE A 223 52.41 8.13 29.64
N ASN A 224 52.73 8.93 28.61
CA ASN A 224 54.00 8.81 27.89
C ASN A 224 55.19 9.26 28.75
N GLU A 225 55.06 10.37 29.49
CA GLU A 225 56.06 10.81 30.49
C GLU A 225 56.34 9.69 31.52
N LEU A 226 55.29 9.09 32.08
CA LEU A 226 55.39 7.99 33.05
C LEU A 226 56.17 6.80 32.48
N ASN A 227 55.82 6.35 31.27
CA ASN A 227 56.50 5.22 30.62
C ASN A 227 57.97 5.51 30.34
N ASN A 228 58.29 6.72 29.88
CA ASN A 228 59.66 7.13 29.61
C ASN A 228 60.48 7.14 30.91
N SER A 229 59.95 7.71 32.00
CA SER A 229 60.64 7.72 33.29
C SER A 229 60.80 6.31 33.87
N ILE A 230 59.82 5.41 33.75
CA ILE A 230 59.96 4.01 34.18
C ILE A 230 61.00 3.25 33.34
N SER A 231 61.05 3.49 32.03
CA SER A 231 62.08 2.93 31.15
C SER A 231 63.48 3.40 31.55
N ASN A 232 63.62 4.69 31.86
CA ASN A 232 64.87 5.26 32.38
C ASN A 232 65.27 4.64 33.72
N LEU A 233 64.34 4.47 34.67
CA LEU A 233 64.59 3.78 35.94
C LEU A 233 65.08 2.35 35.73
N ARG A 234 64.51 1.63 34.76
CA ARG A 234 64.96 0.27 34.39
C ARG A 234 66.39 0.27 33.87
N ASN A 235 66.72 1.20 32.98
CA ASN A 235 68.07 1.34 32.43
C ASN A 235 69.08 1.73 33.51
N LEU A 236 68.73 2.68 34.39
CA LEU A 236 69.55 3.11 35.51
C LEU A 236 69.77 1.98 36.53
N THR A 237 68.73 1.20 36.85
CA THR A 237 68.83 0.00 37.70
C THR A 237 69.83 -1.01 37.11
N THR A 238 69.72 -1.28 35.81
CA THR A 238 70.62 -2.21 35.11
C THR A 238 72.07 -1.71 35.11
N ARG A 239 72.28 -0.41 34.87
CA ARG A 239 73.62 0.21 34.96
C ARG A 239 74.19 0.12 36.38
N TYR A 240 73.37 0.42 37.39
CA TYR A 240 73.76 0.35 38.79
C TYR A 240 74.21 -1.07 39.18
N GLU A 241 73.46 -2.10 38.77
CA GLU A 241 73.76 -3.51 39.04
C GLU A 241 74.99 -4.01 38.27
N ASN A 242 75.09 -3.72 36.96
CA ASN A 242 76.18 -4.18 36.11
C ASN A 242 77.54 -3.55 36.47
N ASN A 243 77.54 -2.25 36.80
CA ASN A 243 78.75 -1.54 37.18
C ASN A 243 79.15 -1.84 38.64
N GLY A 244 78.23 -2.44 39.41
CA GLY A 244 78.43 -2.82 40.81
C GLY A 244 79.02 -1.69 41.65
N LEU A 245 78.59 -0.44 41.41
CA LEU A 245 79.35 0.77 41.78
C LEU A 245 79.70 0.82 43.27
N VAL A 246 78.74 0.53 44.14
CA VAL A 246 78.96 0.44 45.60
C VAL A 246 79.67 -0.84 46.05
N SER A 247 79.72 -1.85 45.17
CA SER A 247 80.38 -3.16 45.38
C SER A 247 81.79 -3.24 44.80
N GLN A 248 82.27 -2.19 44.14
CA GLN A 248 83.62 -2.14 43.60
C GLN A 248 84.66 -2.17 44.72
N SER A 249 85.88 -2.61 44.42
CA SER A 249 86.96 -2.72 45.40
C SER A 249 87.27 -1.39 46.10
N GLY A 250 87.11 -0.27 45.39
CA GLY A 250 87.25 1.09 45.93
C GLY A 250 86.14 1.50 46.89
N PHE A 251 84.97 0.85 46.87
CA PHE A 251 83.83 1.16 47.74
C PHE A 251 83.65 0.14 48.88
N LYS A 252 84.65 -0.72 49.13
CA LYS A 252 84.60 -1.73 50.21
C LYS A 252 84.37 -1.14 51.61
N PHE A 253 84.65 0.14 51.81
CA PHE A 253 84.36 0.84 53.06
C PHE A 253 82.86 1.20 53.22
N CYS A 254 82.09 1.22 52.13
CA CYS A 254 80.65 1.49 52.16
C CYS A 254 79.81 0.25 52.48
N LEU A 255 80.34 -0.97 52.25
CA LEU A 255 79.59 -2.21 52.41
C LEU A 255 80.11 -3.05 53.59
N PRO A 256 79.21 -3.68 54.37
CA PRO A 256 79.62 -4.73 55.30
C PRO A 256 80.32 -5.91 54.57
N PRO A 257 81.25 -6.61 55.23
CA PRO A 257 81.86 -7.81 54.66
C PRO A 257 80.81 -8.84 54.22
N ASN A 258 80.96 -9.41 53.03
CA ASN A 258 80.05 -10.39 52.40
C ASN A 258 78.62 -9.88 52.09
N TYR A 259 78.39 -8.57 52.12
CA TYR A 259 77.10 -8.00 51.75
C TYR A 259 76.90 -7.97 50.24
N VAL A 260 75.76 -8.45 49.76
CA VAL A 260 75.36 -8.39 48.34
C VAL A 260 74.22 -7.40 48.21
N PHE A 261 74.51 -6.23 47.65
CA PHE A 261 73.50 -5.22 47.38
C PHE A 261 72.67 -5.59 46.13
N ARG A 262 71.34 -5.52 46.24
CA ARG A 262 70.39 -5.74 45.13
C ARG A 262 69.23 -4.76 45.25
N LEU A 263 68.86 -4.16 44.13
CA LEU A 263 67.67 -3.32 44.04
C LEU A 263 66.40 -4.19 43.99
N ASN A 264 65.25 -3.62 44.36
CA ASN A 264 63.98 -4.35 44.37
C ASN A 264 63.45 -4.57 42.94
N SER A 265 63.95 -5.62 42.28
CA SER A 265 63.56 -6.00 40.93
C SER A 265 62.09 -6.41 40.81
N THR A 266 61.45 -6.84 41.90
CA THR A 266 60.02 -7.16 41.90
C THR A 266 59.19 -5.87 41.73
N ALA A 267 59.50 -4.82 42.48
CA ALA A 267 58.83 -3.53 42.35
C ALA A 267 59.06 -2.91 40.95
N LEU A 268 60.28 -3.00 40.41
CA LEU A 268 60.58 -2.53 39.06
C LEU A 268 59.79 -3.31 37.98
N ASN A 269 59.73 -4.64 38.07
CA ASN A 269 58.96 -5.44 37.11
C ASN A 269 57.46 -5.14 37.19
N SER A 270 56.93 -4.93 38.40
CA SER A 270 55.55 -4.48 38.61
C SER A 270 55.31 -3.10 37.96
N LEU A 271 56.21 -2.13 38.13
CA LEU A 271 56.12 -0.82 37.47
C LEU A 271 56.08 -0.94 35.95
N VAL A 272 57.00 -1.70 35.36
CA VAL A 272 57.07 -1.91 33.90
C VAL A 272 55.80 -2.59 33.38
N SER A 273 55.30 -3.60 34.10
CA SER A 273 54.07 -4.31 33.71
C SER A 273 52.85 -3.40 33.79
N THR A 274 52.67 -2.70 34.92
CA THR A 274 51.56 -1.77 35.12
C THR A 274 51.60 -0.62 34.12
N SER A 275 52.77 0.01 33.89
CA SER A 275 52.88 1.11 32.94
C SER A 275 52.58 0.68 31.49
N SER A 276 53.00 -0.54 31.11
CA SER A 276 52.70 -1.14 29.81
C SER A 276 51.20 -1.43 29.65
N GLN A 277 50.53 -1.92 30.69
CA GLN A 277 49.07 -2.12 30.67
C GLN A 277 48.33 -0.80 30.50
N ILE A 278 48.76 0.23 31.24
CA ILE A 278 48.19 1.58 31.15
C ILE A 278 48.37 2.17 29.75
N SER A 279 49.58 2.06 29.19
CA SER A 279 49.86 2.47 27.81
C SER A 279 48.97 1.75 26.80
N ASN A 280 48.80 0.43 26.94
CA ASN A 280 47.95 -0.36 26.06
C ASN A 280 46.47 0.08 26.15
N ASN A 281 45.98 0.39 27.36
CA ASN A 281 44.62 0.90 27.54
C ASN A 281 44.44 2.30 26.93
N ALA A 282 45.48 3.12 26.90
CA ALA A 282 45.46 4.46 26.30
C ALA A 282 45.51 4.46 24.76
N LYS A 283 45.80 3.34 24.10
CA LYS A 283 45.89 3.26 22.63
C LYS A 283 44.63 3.69 21.87
N CYS A 284 43.46 3.65 22.49
CA CYS A 284 42.23 4.09 21.82
C CYS A 284 42.28 5.59 21.48
N PHE A 285 43.09 6.40 22.18
CA PHE A 285 43.30 7.81 21.86
C PHE A 285 44.08 8.01 20.54
N ASP A 286 44.94 7.06 20.15
CA ASP A 286 45.74 7.15 18.93
C ASP A 286 44.86 7.09 17.66
N SER A 287 43.73 6.38 17.73
CA SER A 287 42.81 6.22 16.59
C SER A 287 41.67 7.23 16.57
N VAL A 288 41.59 8.18 17.51
CA VAL A 288 40.45 9.13 17.59
C VAL A 288 40.26 9.90 16.29
N ASN A 289 41.34 10.37 15.67
CA ASN A 289 41.24 11.15 14.43
C ASN A 289 40.72 10.31 13.25
N SER A 290 41.27 9.11 13.03
CA SER A 290 40.84 8.23 11.93
C SER A 290 39.44 7.65 12.17
N SER A 291 39.10 7.31 13.40
CA SER A 291 37.74 6.89 13.78
C SER A 291 36.73 8.03 13.63
N ALA A 292 37.09 9.27 13.97
CA ALA A 292 36.20 10.41 13.81
C ALA A 292 35.85 10.66 12.35
N GLU A 293 36.83 10.61 11.45
CA GLU A 293 36.61 10.74 10.01
C GLU A 293 35.78 9.60 9.45
N SER A 294 36.06 8.36 9.87
CA SER A 294 35.26 7.19 9.47
C SER A 294 33.79 7.31 9.91
N ILE A 295 33.54 7.71 11.16
CA ILE A 295 32.18 7.89 11.70
C ILE A 295 31.48 9.07 11.00
N TYR A 296 32.19 10.16 10.75
CA TYR A 296 31.66 11.31 10.01
C TYR A 296 31.19 10.91 8.61
N ASN A 297 32.06 10.25 7.84
CA ASN A 297 31.74 9.81 6.48
C ASN A 297 30.56 8.83 6.47
N GLU A 298 30.54 7.89 7.42
CA GLU A 298 29.44 6.93 7.55
C GLU A 298 28.13 7.60 7.98
N THR A 299 28.18 8.60 8.85
CA THR A 299 27.03 9.41 9.26
C THR A 299 26.42 10.13 8.07
N PHE A 300 27.24 10.82 7.26
CA PHE A 300 26.75 11.54 6.08
C PHE A 300 26.23 10.58 5.01
N ARG A 301 26.94 9.47 4.74
CA ARG A 301 26.46 8.43 3.82
C ARG A 301 25.06 7.93 4.19
N ARG A 302 24.79 7.77 5.50
CA ARG A 302 23.49 7.33 6.00
C ARG A 302 22.42 8.42 5.96
N ILE A 303 22.78 9.67 6.25
CA ILE A 303 21.86 10.81 6.06
C ILE A 303 21.44 10.91 4.59
N ASP A 304 22.38 10.79 3.65
CA ASP A 304 22.10 10.83 2.22
C ASP A 304 21.22 9.67 1.77
N LEU A 305 21.46 8.47 2.32
CA LEU A 305 20.61 7.30 2.09
C LEU A 305 19.16 7.53 2.58
N TYR A 306 19.00 8.06 3.79
CA TYR A 306 17.68 8.37 4.35
C TYR A 306 16.92 9.38 3.48
N ILE A 307 17.58 10.49 3.11
CA ILE A 307 16.99 11.53 2.26
C ILE A 307 16.61 10.94 0.90
N SER A 308 17.51 10.18 0.28
CA SER A 308 17.26 9.53 -1.01
C SER A 308 16.09 8.55 -0.95
N THR A 309 16.01 7.74 0.10
CA THR A 309 14.93 6.73 0.27
C THR A 309 13.57 7.41 0.44
N LYS A 310 13.50 8.47 1.25
CA LYS A 310 12.28 9.25 1.45
C LYS A 310 11.86 9.99 0.18
N ALA A 311 12.81 10.59 -0.54
CA ALA A 311 12.56 11.26 -1.81
C ALA A 311 12.08 10.27 -2.89
N LYS A 312 12.69 9.07 -2.96
CA LYS A 312 12.29 7.99 -3.86
C LYS A 312 10.85 7.55 -3.62
N ALA A 313 10.46 7.33 -2.35
CA ALA A 313 9.08 6.98 -2.01
C ALA A 313 8.08 8.07 -2.43
N ASN A 314 8.41 9.34 -2.19
CA ASN A 314 7.55 10.46 -2.59
C ASN A 314 7.40 10.57 -4.12
N LEU A 315 8.50 10.47 -4.87
CA LEU A 315 8.49 10.50 -6.33
C LEU A 315 7.71 9.31 -6.93
N GLN A 316 7.86 8.12 -6.37
CA GLN A 316 7.09 6.95 -6.82
C GLN A 316 5.58 7.15 -6.64
N ASN A 317 5.16 7.72 -5.51
CA ASN A 317 3.75 8.03 -5.28
C ASN A 317 3.21 9.05 -6.28
N GLN A 318 3.97 10.11 -6.58
CA GLN A 318 3.59 11.08 -7.60
C GLN A 318 3.50 10.43 -8.98
N PHE A 319 4.46 9.58 -9.35
CA PHE A 319 4.42 8.81 -10.60
C PHE A 319 3.18 7.92 -10.71
N ASN A 320 2.80 7.22 -9.65
CA ASN A 320 1.61 6.35 -9.67
C ASN A 320 0.34 7.15 -10.00
N ASN A 321 0.13 8.31 -9.37
CA ASN A 321 -1.02 9.18 -9.65
C ASN A 321 -1.05 9.66 -11.12
N ILE A 322 0.12 9.99 -11.64
CA ILE A 322 0.29 10.47 -13.02
C ILE A 322 0.04 9.31 -14.01
N SER A 323 0.50 8.11 -13.68
CA SER A 323 0.29 6.91 -14.48
C SER A 323 -1.19 6.53 -14.59
N GLU A 324 -1.98 6.71 -13.53
CA GLU A 324 -3.44 6.48 -13.60
C GLU A 324 -4.11 7.44 -14.59
N LYS A 325 -3.76 8.73 -14.54
CA LYS A 325 -4.26 9.72 -15.51
C LYS A 325 -3.85 9.33 -16.95
N TYR A 326 -2.59 8.93 -17.15
CA TYR A 326 -2.11 8.47 -18.45
C TYR A 326 -2.87 7.25 -18.98
N ASN A 327 -3.14 6.26 -18.13
CA ASN A 327 -3.88 5.06 -18.53
C ASN A 327 -5.30 5.42 -19.01
N SER A 328 -6.00 6.27 -18.27
CA SER A 328 -7.34 6.75 -18.67
C SER A 328 -7.33 7.50 -20.00
N LEU A 329 -6.33 8.37 -20.23
CA LEU A 329 -6.18 9.06 -21.51
C LEU A 329 -5.84 8.10 -22.65
N THR A 330 -5.05 7.05 -22.38
CA THR A 330 -4.66 6.04 -23.36
C THR A 330 -5.86 5.17 -23.77
N GLU A 331 -6.73 4.81 -22.83
CA GLU A 331 -8.00 4.13 -23.12
C GLU A 331 -8.90 5.00 -24.02
N LYS A 332 -9.08 6.27 -23.65
CA LYS A 332 -9.84 7.23 -24.47
C LYS A 332 -9.23 7.39 -25.86
N ALA A 333 -7.92 7.53 -25.95
CA ALA A 333 -7.19 7.65 -27.19
C ALA A 333 -7.29 6.41 -28.08
N THR A 334 -7.25 5.21 -27.48
CA THR A 334 -7.41 3.94 -28.21
C THR A 334 -8.83 3.79 -28.74
N SER A 335 -9.83 4.20 -27.96
CA SER A 335 -11.21 4.30 -28.42
C SER A 335 -11.31 5.25 -29.64
N ILE A 336 -10.74 6.45 -29.56
CA ILE A 336 -10.71 7.41 -30.68
C ILE A 336 -10.00 6.80 -31.91
N LEU A 337 -8.85 6.15 -31.72
CA LEU A 337 -8.06 5.52 -32.79
C LEU A 337 -8.77 4.34 -33.47
N SER A 338 -9.81 3.79 -32.86
CA SER A 338 -10.66 2.78 -33.50
C SER A 338 -11.60 3.38 -34.55
N TYR A 339 -11.79 4.71 -34.54
CA TYR A 339 -12.68 5.44 -35.45
C TYR A 339 -11.97 6.49 -36.31
N VAL A 340 -10.80 7.00 -35.90
CA VAL A 340 -10.07 8.06 -36.62
C VAL A 340 -8.58 7.71 -36.68
N GLU A 341 -7.93 7.97 -37.81
CA GLU A 341 -6.47 7.88 -37.88
C GLU A 341 -5.81 9.20 -37.45
N ASP A 342 -5.10 9.16 -36.33
CA ASP A 342 -4.33 10.30 -35.82
C ASP A 342 -2.94 9.85 -35.38
N SER A 343 -1.91 10.27 -36.14
CA SER A 343 -0.51 9.97 -35.84
C SER A 343 -0.02 10.69 -34.58
N LYS A 344 -0.59 11.85 -34.24
CA LYS A 344 -0.20 12.65 -33.08
C LYS A 344 -0.61 12.00 -31.76
N ILE A 345 -1.75 11.30 -31.73
CA ILE A 345 -2.13 10.47 -30.58
C ILE A 345 -1.06 9.39 -30.31
N LYS A 346 -0.59 8.71 -31.36
CA LYS A 346 0.47 7.69 -31.23
C LYS A 346 1.81 8.30 -30.79
N GLU A 347 2.12 9.51 -31.25
CA GLU A 347 3.29 10.28 -30.80
C GLU A 347 3.23 10.60 -29.30
N TYR A 348 2.07 11.05 -28.78
CA TYR A 348 1.90 11.28 -27.35
C TYR A 348 2.08 10.01 -26.52
N ILE A 349 1.44 8.90 -26.92
CA ILE A 349 1.54 7.60 -26.22
C ILE A 349 3.01 7.15 -26.17
N SER A 350 3.67 7.05 -27.33
CA SER A 350 5.06 6.61 -27.41
C SER A 350 6.04 7.56 -26.71
N GLY A 351 5.80 8.87 -26.78
CA GLY A 351 6.60 9.87 -26.09
C GLY A 351 6.51 9.76 -24.57
N ILE A 352 5.30 9.56 -24.03
CA ILE A 352 5.09 9.36 -22.58
C ILE A 352 5.66 8.01 -22.13
N GLU A 353 5.51 6.94 -22.92
CA GLU A 353 6.13 5.64 -22.61
C GLU A 353 7.66 5.71 -22.55
N SER A 354 8.30 6.45 -23.47
CA SER A 354 9.74 6.68 -23.45
C SER A 354 10.16 7.43 -22.18
N LEU A 355 9.40 8.45 -21.77
CA LEU A 355 9.65 9.17 -20.53
C LEU A 355 9.44 8.29 -19.29
N ASN A 356 8.43 7.42 -19.28
CA ASN A 356 8.21 6.46 -18.21
C ASN A 356 9.42 5.51 -18.05
N GLN A 357 9.97 5.03 -19.16
CA GLN A 357 11.20 4.22 -19.14
C GLN A 357 12.40 5.00 -18.58
N ALA A 358 12.55 6.28 -18.97
CA ALA A 358 13.59 7.15 -18.42
C ALA A 358 13.43 7.38 -16.91
N PHE A 359 12.20 7.58 -16.43
CA PHE A 359 11.90 7.69 -15.00
C PHE A 359 12.33 6.44 -14.23
N TYR A 360 11.93 5.25 -14.68
CA TYR A 360 12.33 3.98 -14.05
C TYR A 360 13.85 3.78 -14.08
N SER A 361 14.51 4.14 -15.18
CA SER A 361 15.98 4.08 -15.28
C SER A 361 16.65 4.96 -14.23
N ASN A 362 16.25 6.23 -14.10
CA ASN A 362 16.81 7.17 -13.12
C ASN A 362 16.54 6.72 -11.67
N MET A 363 15.32 6.24 -11.39
CA MET A 363 14.94 5.68 -10.08
C MET A 363 15.74 4.43 -9.70
N SER A 364 16.12 3.61 -10.69
CA SER A 364 16.97 2.42 -10.48
C SER A 364 18.43 2.77 -10.21
N LYS A 365 18.94 3.84 -10.84
CA LYS A 365 20.30 4.37 -10.66
C LYS A 365 20.45 5.30 -9.45
N ASN A 366 19.36 5.56 -8.72
CA ASN A 366 19.31 6.50 -7.60
C ASN A 366 19.59 7.97 -8.00
N GLU A 367 19.29 8.34 -9.24
CA GLU A 367 19.39 9.69 -9.80
C GLU A 367 18.07 10.45 -9.53
N ILE A 368 17.82 10.77 -8.25
CA ILE A 368 16.53 11.27 -7.75
C ILE A 368 16.12 12.61 -8.39
N ASP A 369 17.06 13.54 -8.58
CA ASP A 369 16.78 14.85 -9.18
C ASP A 369 16.38 14.72 -10.65
N GLN A 370 17.07 13.85 -11.40
CA GLN A 370 16.76 13.54 -12.80
C GLN A 370 15.43 12.81 -12.92
N ALA A 371 15.11 11.90 -11.99
CA ALA A 371 13.80 11.25 -11.93
C ALA A 371 12.69 12.29 -11.68
N GLY A 372 12.89 13.24 -10.75
CA GLY A 372 11.97 14.34 -10.49
C GLY A 372 11.76 15.26 -11.69
N TYR A 373 12.84 15.60 -12.41
CA TYR A 373 12.76 16.36 -13.65
C TYR A 373 11.95 15.61 -14.72
N VAL A 374 12.27 14.34 -14.99
CA VAL A 374 11.53 13.52 -15.98
C VAL A 374 10.05 13.42 -15.60
N LEU A 375 9.73 13.25 -14.32
CA LEU A 375 8.35 13.22 -13.84
C LEU A 375 7.57 14.51 -14.16
N SER A 376 8.21 15.67 -14.00
CA SER A 376 7.59 16.95 -14.36
C SER A 376 7.33 17.08 -15.88
N VAL A 377 8.21 16.50 -16.70
CA VAL A 377 8.03 16.45 -18.16
C VAL A 377 6.91 15.49 -18.53
N ILE A 378 6.80 14.33 -17.87
CA ILE A 378 5.67 13.39 -18.03
C ILE A 378 4.35 14.10 -17.73
N GLN A 379 4.26 14.78 -16.59
CA GLN A 379 3.05 15.52 -16.21
C GLN A 379 2.65 16.54 -17.28
N THR A 380 3.62 17.34 -17.74
CA THR A 380 3.39 18.36 -18.77
C THR A 380 2.88 17.72 -20.07
N ARG A 381 3.49 16.61 -20.50
CA ARG A 381 3.06 15.89 -21.71
C ARG A 381 1.69 15.25 -21.57
N ILE A 382 1.34 14.74 -20.39
CA ILE A 382 0.00 14.22 -20.10
C ILE A 382 -1.05 15.33 -20.15
N ASP A 383 -0.75 16.51 -19.61
CA ASP A 383 -1.66 17.65 -19.64
C ASP A 383 -1.84 18.19 -21.06
N GLU A 384 -0.76 18.24 -21.86
CA GLU A 384 -0.84 18.53 -23.30
C GLU A 384 -1.68 17.48 -24.05
N PHE A 385 -1.51 16.20 -23.72
CA PHE A 385 -2.27 15.11 -24.34
C PHE A 385 -3.76 15.19 -24.01
N ASP A 386 -4.12 15.38 -22.74
CA ASP A 386 -5.51 15.59 -22.30
C ASP A 386 -6.12 16.81 -22.99
N SER A 387 -5.39 17.94 -23.02
CA SER A 387 -5.84 19.14 -23.72
C SER A 387 -6.06 18.88 -25.20
N TYR A 388 -5.15 18.14 -25.86
CA TYR A 388 -5.29 17.78 -27.27
C TYR A 388 -6.50 16.90 -27.52
N LEU A 389 -6.72 15.85 -26.70
CA LEU A 389 -7.89 14.99 -26.83
C LEU A 389 -9.18 15.77 -26.63
N ARG A 390 -9.25 16.65 -25.63
CA ARG A 390 -10.43 17.48 -25.35
C ARG A 390 -10.72 18.51 -26.43
N SER A 391 -9.69 19.20 -26.92
CA SER A 391 -9.87 20.26 -27.93
C SER A 391 -10.18 19.68 -29.30
N THR A 392 -9.50 18.60 -29.67
CA THR A 392 -9.57 18.02 -31.00
C THR A 392 -10.72 17.03 -31.12
N TYR A 393 -11.11 16.33 -30.05
CA TYR A 393 -12.14 15.27 -30.10
C TYR A 393 -13.34 15.54 -29.19
N SER A 394 -13.73 16.81 -29.03
CA SER A 394 -14.82 17.24 -28.15
C SER A 394 -16.18 16.56 -28.43
N LEU A 395 -16.48 16.26 -29.70
CA LEU A 395 -17.71 15.60 -30.15
C LEU A 395 -17.70 14.07 -29.97
N PHE A 396 -16.54 13.48 -29.67
CA PHE A 396 -16.40 12.03 -29.64
C PHE A 396 -17.21 11.38 -28.51
N ASP A 397 -17.21 11.99 -27.32
CA ASP A 397 -17.98 11.49 -26.18
C ASP A 397 -19.49 11.55 -26.48
N GLU A 398 -19.96 12.60 -27.15
CA GLU A 398 -21.36 12.76 -27.57
C GLU A 398 -21.76 11.75 -28.66
N LEU A 399 -20.89 11.54 -29.66
CA LEU A 399 -21.06 10.51 -30.69
C LEU A 399 -21.22 9.12 -30.07
N GLN A 400 -20.34 8.76 -29.13
CA GLN A 400 -20.38 7.46 -28.47
C GLN A 400 -21.69 7.30 -27.67
N ALA A 401 -22.10 8.32 -26.93
CA ALA A 401 -23.37 8.33 -26.22
C ALA A 401 -24.58 8.17 -27.15
N ASN A 402 -24.60 8.88 -28.30
CA ASN A 402 -25.68 8.76 -29.28
C ASN A 402 -25.71 7.39 -29.96
N LYS A 403 -24.54 6.80 -30.26
CA LYS A 403 -24.44 5.43 -30.78
C LYS A 403 -25.01 4.41 -29.80
N GLU A 404 -24.62 4.48 -28.53
CA GLU A 404 -25.13 3.60 -27.46
C GLU A 404 -26.64 3.79 -27.26
N LYS A 405 -27.13 5.03 -27.34
CA LYS A 405 -28.57 5.34 -27.29
C LYS A 405 -29.32 4.65 -28.44
N VAL A 406 -28.83 4.74 -29.68
CA VAL A 406 -29.43 4.06 -30.84
C VAL A 406 -29.43 2.54 -30.65
N GLU A 407 -28.32 1.95 -30.20
CA GLU A 407 -28.25 0.50 -29.95
C GLU A 407 -29.31 0.08 -28.93
N SER A 408 -29.43 0.82 -27.82
CA SER A 408 -30.45 0.56 -26.80
C SER A 408 -31.88 0.70 -27.35
N LEU A 409 -32.14 1.69 -28.19
CA LEU A 409 -33.45 1.92 -28.79
C LEU A 409 -33.81 0.88 -29.85
N LEU A 410 -32.84 0.39 -30.64
CA LEU A 410 -33.06 -0.72 -31.57
C LEU A 410 -33.47 -1.99 -30.82
N VAL A 411 -32.80 -2.28 -29.70
CA VAL A 411 -33.18 -3.41 -28.85
C VAL A 411 -34.56 -3.19 -28.23
N LYS A 412 -34.89 -1.97 -27.80
CA LYS A 412 -36.25 -1.65 -27.33
C LYS A 412 -37.29 -1.86 -28.42
N ALA A 413 -37.05 -1.37 -29.62
CA ALA A 413 -37.94 -1.51 -30.77
C ALA A 413 -38.13 -2.98 -31.18
N SER A 414 -37.06 -3.80 -31.16
CA SER A 414 -37.15 -5.23 -31.51
C SER A 414 -38.00 -6.04 -30.53
N VAL A 415 -38.09 -5.60 -29.27
CA VAL A 415 -38.94 -6.22 -28.23
C VAL A 415 -40.41 -5.77 -28.38
N LEU A 416 -40.65 -4.56 -28.88
CA LEU A 416 -41.98 -3.95 -28.97
C LEU A 416 -42.70 -4.17 -30.31
N ILE A 417 -41.95 -4.37 -31.40
CA ILE A 417 -42.47 -4.42 -32.77
C ILE A 417 -42.23 -5.81 -33.36
N SER A 418 -43.33 -6.51 -33.64
CA SER A 418 -43.29 -7.84 -34.25
C SER A 418 -43.24 -7.78 -35.79
N PRO A 419 -42.71 -8.81 -36.49
CA PRO A 419 -42.87 -8.99 -37.93
C PRO A 419 -44.30 -8.86 -38.49
N SER A 420 -45.33 -9.13 -37.68
CA SER A 420 -46.73 -8.97 -38.09
C SER A 420 -47.25 -7.52 -38.03
N ASP A 421 -46.52 -6.62 -37.36
CA ASP A 421 -46.90 -5.23 -37.13
C ASP A 421 -46.60 -4.32 -38.32
N SER A 422 -47.20 -4.59 -39.48
CA SER A 422 -47.11 -3.67 -40.63
C SER A 422 -47.96 -2.42 -40.36
N PRO A 423 -47.44 -1.18 -40.58
CA PRO A 423 -46.17 -0.82 -41.23
C PRO A 423 -44.96 -0.67 -40.28
N PHE A 424 -45.14 -0.73 -38.95
CA PHE A 424 -44.09 -0.48 -37.94
C PHE A 424 -42.84 -1.35 -38.11
N TYR A 425 -43.02 -2.63 -38.48
CA TYR A 425 -41.89 -3.54 -38.70
C TYR A 425 -41.02 -3.12 -39.89
N ALA A 426 -41.61 -2.58 -40.95
CA ALA A 426 -40.86 -2.10 -42.11
C ALA A 426 -39.99 -0.88 -41.74
N ASP A 427 -40.53 0.04 -40.93
CA ASP A 427 -39.78 1.18 -40.38
C ASP A 427 -38.62 0.71 -39.48
N TYR A 428 -38.88 -0.25 -38.57
CA TYR A 428 -37.85 -0.85 -37.71
C TYR A 428 -36.70 -1.47 -38.51
N VAL A 429 -37.01 -2.31 -39.51
CA VAL A 429 -36.00 -2.94 -40.38
C VAL A 429 -35.19 -1.87 -41.11
N SER A 430 -35.84 -0.83 -41.65
CA SER A 430 -35.15 0.29 -42.31
C SER A 430 -34.17 1.02 -41.39
N PHE A 431 -34.57 1.29 -40.14
CA PHE A 431 -33.72 1.96 -39.15
C PHE A 431 -32.57 1.07 -38.67
N SER A 432 -32.80 -0.23 -38.50
CA SER A 432 -31.76 -1.21 -38.19
C SER A 432 -30.71 -1.29 -39.30
N GLU A 433 -31.13 -1.33 -40.56
CA GLU A 433 -30.21 -1.28 -41.71
C GLU A 433 -29.41 0.03 -41.77
N GLN A 434 -30.03 1.16 -41.43
CA GLN A 434 -29.35 2.46 -41.33
C GLN A 434 -28.26 2.43 -40.24
N TYR A 435 -28.55 1.86 -39.06
CA TYR A 435 -27.56 1.67 -38.00
C TYR A 435 -26.38 0.81 -38.44
N VAL A 436 -26.63 -0.32 -39.10
CA VAL A 436 -25.57 -1.21 -39.61
C VAL A 436 -24.70 -0.49 -40.64
N LYS A 437 -25.30 0.29 -41.54
CA LYS A 437 -24.57 1.09 -42.53
C LYS A 437 -23.71 2.17 -41.87
N LEU A 438 -24.24 2.85 -40.83
CA LEU A 438 -23.50 3.83 -40.04
C LEU A 438 -22.30 3.21 -39.32
N ASN A 439 -22.52 2.11 -38.60
CA ASN A 439 -21.46 1.40 -37.87
C ASN A 439 -20.38 0.87 -38.82
N LYS A 440 -20.75 0.38 -40.00
CA LYS A 440 -19.77 -0.07 -40.98
C LYS A 440 -18.88 1.08 -41.43
N LYS A 441 -19.46 2.21 -41.82
CA LYS A 441 -18.69 3.38 -42.28
C LYS A 441 -17.76 3.93 -41.21
N ILE A 442 -18.23 4.04 -39.97
CA ILE A 442 -17.40 4.57 -38.88
C ILE A 442 -16.27 3.60 -38.48
N SER A 443 -16.46 2.28 -38.70
CA SER A 443 -15.42 1.27 -38.47
C SER A 443 -14.32 1.24 -39.53
N GLU A 444 -14.56 1.82 -40.71
CA GLU A 444 -13.54 1.96 -41.78
C GLU A 444 -12.53 3.09 -41.49
N LYS A 445 -12.67 3.74 -40.32
CA LYS A 445 -11.98 4.93 -39.85
C LYS A 445 -12.24 6.15 -40.72
N VAL A 446 -12.80 7.17 -40.10
CA VAL A 446 -13.30 8.38 -40.77
C VAL A 446 -12.47 9.59 -40.35
N ASP A 447 -12.46 10.62 -41.20
CA ASP A 447 -11.84 11.88 -40.85
C ASP A 447 -12.58 12.55 -39.69
N TYR A 448 -11.86 13.27 -38.83
CA TYR A 448 -12.44 13.96 -37.69
C TYR A 448 -13.59 14.90 -38.10
N ALA A 449 -13.45 15.60 -39.23
CA ALA A 449 -14.47 16.50 -39.76
C ALA A 449 -15.80 15.79 -40.08
N GLU A 450 -15.78 14.48 -40.34
CA GLU A 450 -16.98 13.68 -40.59
C GLU A 450 -17.68 13.22 -39.31
N LEU A 451 -17.00 13.22 -38.15
CA LEU A 451 -17.60 12.76 -36.89
C LEU A 451 -18.85 13.57 -36.51
N GLN A 452 -18.88 14.88 -36.79
CA GLN A 452 -20.06 15.71 -36.52
C GLN A 452 -21.27 15.26 -37.37
N ASN A 453 -21.03 14.85 -38.61
CA ASN A 453 -22.06 14.34 -39.49
C ASN A 453 -22.57 12.98 -38.99
N TYR A 454 -21.68 12.07 -38.58
CA TYR A 454 -22.08 10.79 -37.99
C TYR A 454 -22.82 10.96 -36.66
N ASN A 455 -22.38 11.87 -35.79
CA ASN A 455 -23.09 12.21 -34.55
C ASN A 455 -24.52 12.66 -34.82
N SER A 456 -24.70 13.56 -35.80
CA SER A 456 -26.02 14.04 -36.22
C SER A 456 -26.89 12.92 -36.80
N GLN A 457 -26.30 11.97 -37.53
CA GLN A 457 -27.02 10.81 -38.08
C GLN A 457 -27.45 9.82 -36.99
N TYR A 458 -26.59 9.51 -36.00
CA TYR A 458 -26.99 8.70 -34.84
C TYR A 458 -28.07 9.40 -34.01
N SER A 459 -27.91 10.69 -33.73
CA SER A 459 -28.92 11.48 -33.02
C SER A 459 -30.27 11.47 -33.74
N SER A 460 -30.28 11.71 -35.06
CA SER A 460 -31.50 11.65 -35.88
C SER A 460 -32.12 10.25 -35.89
N LEU A 461 -31.30 9.19 -35.95
CA LEU A 461 -31.78 7.81 -35.90
C LEU A 461 -32.39 7.47 -34.53
N ALA A 462 -31.81 7.98 -33.43
CA ALA A 462 -32.38 7.84 -32.10
C ALA A 462 -33.77 8.50 -32.02
N THR A 463 -33.92 9.73 -32.51
CA THR A 463 -35.23 10.41 -32.55
C THR A 463 -36.26 9.62 -33.35
N LYS A 464 -35.89 9.10 -34.53
CA LYS A 464 -36.80 8.30 -35.36
C LYS A 464 -37.22 6.98 -34.69
N LEU A 465 -36.32 6.35 -33.94
CA LEU A 465 -36.64 5.14 -33.17
C LEU A 465 -37.55 5.45 -31.98
N GLU A 466 -37.33 6.57 -31.27
CA GLU A 466 -38.24 7.04 -30.22
C GLU A 466 -39.65 7.31 -30.78
N GLU A 467 -39.76 8.04 -31.89
CA GLU A 467 -41.03 8.30 -32.58
C GLU A 467 -41.71 7.01 -33.05
N LEU A 468 -40.95 6.02 -33.53
CA LEU A 468 -41.49 4.72 -33.94
C LEU A 468 -42.09 3.96 -32.76
N ILE A 469 -41.35 3.90 -31.65
CA ILE A 469 -41.80 3.23 -30.41
C ILE A 469 -43.06 3.91 -29.86
N GLU A 470 -43.11 5.24 -29.84
CA GLU A 470 -44.27 5.98 -29.32
C GLU A 470 -45.50 5.80 -30.23
N ARG A 471 -45.35 5.91 -31.55
CA ARG A 471 -46.46 5.65 -32.49
C ARG A 471 -47.01 4.23 -32.33
N LYS A 472 -46.16 3.23 -32.10
CA LYS A 472 -46.58 1.84 -31.84
C LYS A 472 -47.37 1.76 -30.53
N LYS A 473 -46.88 2.39 -29.47
CA LYS A 473 -47.57 2.45 -28.16
C LYS A 473 -48.98 3.04 -28.30
N THR A 474 -49.12 4.20 -28.95
CA THR A 474 -50.43 4.86 -29.16
C THR A 474 -51.38 4.01 -30.00
N ALA A 475 -50.89 3.42 -31.10
CA ALA A 475 -51.72 2.58 -31.96
C ALA A 475 -52.30 1.37 -31.22
N GLU A 476 -51.54 0.75 -30.32
CA GLU A 476 -52.01 -0.41 -29.54
C GLU A 476 -53.02 -0.04 -28.45
N THR A 477 -52.96 1.17 -27.91
CA THR A 477 -53.97 1.68 -26.96
C THR A 477 -55.29 2.07 -27.61
N GLU A 478 -55.31 2.42 -28.91
CA GLU A 478 -56.47 3.03 -29.56
C GLU A 478 -57.30 2.09 -30.47
N THR A 479 -56.76 0.94 -30.93
CA THR A 479 -57.32 0.25 -32.11
C THR A 479 -58.21 -0.99 -31.88
N VAL A 480 -58.49 -1.45 -30.65
CA VAL A 480 -59.45 -2.56 -30.44
C VAL A 480 -60.31 -2.32 -29.20
N PRO A 481 -61.66 -2.35 -29.29
CA PRO A 481 -62.51 -2.39 -28.09
C PRO A 481 -62.15 -3.65 -27.30
N SER A 482 -61.55 -3.47 -26.11
CA SER A 482 -61.09 -4.57 -25.24
C SER A 482 -62.15 -5.67 -25.05
N ALA A 483 -63.42 -5.27 -24.97
CA ALA A 483 -64.57 -6.17 -24.86
C ALA A 483 -64.71 -7.17 -26.03
N LEU A 484 -64.37 -6.79 -27.27
CA LEU A 484 -64.46 -7.67 -28.43
C LEU A 484 -63.30 -8.67 -28.44
N SER A 485 -62.07 -8.23 -28.16
CA SER A 485 -60.89 -9.10 -28.07
C SER A 485 -61.03 -10.11 -26.93
N GLU A 486 -61.48 -9.68 -25.74
CA GLU A 486 -61.74 -10.56 -24.60
C GLU A 486 -62.85 -11.59 -24.87
N SER A 487 -63.96 -11.17 -25.49
CA SER A 487 -65.04 -12.09 -25.89
C SER A 487 -64.56 -13.12 -26.91
N MET A 488 -63.73 -12.72 -27.86
CA MET A 488 -63.19 -13.60 -28.89
C MET A 488 -62.12 -14.56 -28.34
N GLN A 489 -61.27 -14.11 -27.42
CA GLN A 489 -60.37 -14.99 -26.66
C GLN A 489 -61.15 -16.00 -25.81
N GLY A 490 -62.27 -15.57 -25.19
CA GLY A 490 -63.18 -16.45 -24.45
C GLY A 490 -63.81 -17.54 -25.32
N ILE A 491 -64.35 -17.17 -26.49
CA ILE A 491 -64.90 -18.13 -27.47
C ILE A 491 -63.80 -19.07 -27.99
N SER A 492 -62.65 -18.52 -28.37
CA SER A 492 -61.52 -19.27 -28.92
C SER A 492 -60.93 -20.27 -27.93
N SER A 493 -60.75 -19.85 -26.67
CA SER A 493 -60.28 -20.73 -25.60
C SER A 493 -61.28 -21.83 -25.27
N THR A 494 -62.59 -21.51 -25.24
CA THR A 494 -63.65 -22.51 -25.02
C THR A 494 -63.67 -23.55 -26.15
N VAL A 495 -63.57 -23.10 -27.41
CA VAL A 495 -63.48 -23.97 -28.58
C VAL A 495 -62.21 -24.83 -28.49
N LEU A 496 -61.05 -24.23 -28.24
CA LEU A 496 -59.79 -24.96 -28.17
C LEU A 496 -59.75 -25.96 -27.00
N ASP A 497 -60.25 -25.61 -25.82
CA ASP A 497 -60.31 -26.51 -24.67
C ASP A 497 -61.30 -27.67 -24.95
N SER A 498 -62.40 -27.41 -25.67
CA SER A 498 -63.36 -28.45 -26.08
C SER A 498 -62.79 -29.42 -27.12
N PHE A 499 -61.87 -28.99 -27.99
CA PHE A 499 -61.24 -29.84 -29.00
C PHE A 499 -59.90 -30.47 -28.55
N SER A 500 -59.14 -29.79 -27.70
CA SER A 500 -57.79 -30.23 -27.30
C SER A 500 -57.77 -31.42 -26.35
N GLY A 501 -58.72 -31.50 -25.42
CA GLY A 501 -58.86 -32.64 -24.51
C GLY A 501 -59.13 -33.96 -25.26
N PRO A 502 -60.16 -34.04 -26.13
CA PRO A 502 -60.46 -35.24 -26.91
C PRO A 502 -59.38 -35.63 -27.92
N LEU A 503 -58.60 -34.66 -28.43
CA LEU A 503 -57.54 -34.89 -29.42
C LEU A 503 -56.16 -35.19 -28.78
N GLY A 504 -56.04 -35.16 -27.45
CA GLY A 504 -54.78 -35.46 -26.74
C GLY A 504 -53.67 -34.43 -26.95
N ILE A 505 -54.03 -33.19 -27.31
CA ILE A 505 -53.05 -32.12 -27.59
C ILE A 505 -52.49 -31.62 -26.25
N LYS A 506 -51.17 -31.75 -26.06
CA LYS A 506 -50.48 -31.31 -24.84
C LYS A 506 -50.40 -29.79 -24.75
N GLU A 507 -50.22 -29.23 -23.55
CA GLU A 507 -50.19 -27.77 -23.32
C GLU A 507 -49.12 -27.03 -24.13
N ASP A 508 -47.94 -27.64 -24.31
CA ASP A 508 -46.84 -27.13 -25.13
C ASP A 508 -47.14 -27.19 -26.64
N GLU A 509 -48.03 -28.10 -27.07
CA GLU A 509 -48.43 -28.27 -28.47
C GLU A 509 -49.62 -27.38 -28.88
N LYS A 510 -50.40 -26.89 -27.91
CA LYS A 510 -51.58 -26.04 -28.16
C LYS A 510 -51.22 -24.75 -28.91
N ARG A 511 -50.02 -24.21 -28.73
CA ARG A 511 -49.53 -23.03 -29.47
C ARG A 511 -49.33 -23.31 -30.96
N ALA A 512 -48.85 -24.49 -31.34
CA ALA A 512 -48.70 -24.86 -32.75
C ALA A 512 -50.07 -25.01 -33.43
N TRP A 513 -51.07 -25.48 -32.68
CA TRP A 513 -52.46 -25.59 -33.11
C TRP A 513 -53.19 -24.25 -33.24
N ALA A 514 -52.69 -23.18 -32.62
CA ALA A 514 -53.31 -21.87 -32.63
C ALA A 514 -53.57 -21.35 -34.06
N LYS A 515 -52.71 -21.67 -35.03
CA LYS A 515 -52.87 -21.28 -36.44
C LYS A 515 -54.19 -21.75 -37.08
N ASN A 516 -54.79 -22.83 -36.58
CA ASN A 516 -56.05 -23.37 -37.09
C ASN A 516 -57.30 -22.82 -36.38
N ILE A 517 -57.13 -22.13 -35.24
CA ILE A 517 -58.24 -21.61 -34.43
C ILE A 517 -59.13 -20.61 -35.18
N PRO A 518 -58.62 -19.63 -35.97
CA PRO A 518 -59.48 -18.69 -36.67
C PRO A 518 -60.51 -19.42 -37.55
N LEU A 519 -60.08 -20.44 -38.28
CA LEU A 519 -60.94 -21.26 -39.15
C LEU A 519 -62.01 -22.02 -38.35
N ILE A 520 -61.64 -22.60 -37.21
CA ILE A 520 -62.57 -23.38 -36.37
C ILE A 520 -63.59 -22.46 -35.69
N VAL A 521 -63.15 -21.31 -35.16
CA VAL A 521 -64.02 -20.32 -34.50
C VAL A 521 -65.00 -19.71 -35.49
N ILE A 522 -64.52 -19.33 -36.67
CA ILE A 522 -65.38 -18.84 -37.76
C ILE A 522 -66.40 -19.90 -38.16
N ALA A 523 -65.98 -21.14 -38.39
CA ALA A 523 -66.91 -22.21 -38.73
C ALA A 523 -67.97 -22.43 -37.63
N PHE A 524 -67.57 -22.39 -36.35
CA PHE A 524 -68.50 -22.54 -35.24
C PHE A 524 -69.50 -21.39 -35.14
N VAL A 525 -69.06 -20.14 -35.28
CA VAL A 525 -69.92 -18.95 -35.26
C VAL A 525 -70.88 -18.96 -36.45
N ASP A 526 -70.37 -19.24 -37.66
CA ASP A 526 -71.16 -19.30 -38.89
C ASP A 526 -72.22 -20.40 -38.82
N ILE A 527 -71.86 -21.60 -38.36
CA ILE A 527 -72.81 -22.69 -38.13
C ILE A 527 -73.87 -22.28 -37.10
N THR A 528 -73.47 -21.65 -35.99
CA THR A 528 -74.41 -21.24 -34.94
C THR A 528 -75.41 -20.20 -35.44
N VAL A 529 -74.94 -19.18 -36.16
CA VAL A 529 -75.82 -18.15 -36.75
C VAL A 529 -76.73 -18.77 -37.81
N LEU A 530 -76.21 -19.65 -38.67
CA LEU A 530 -77.02 -20.35 -39.67
C LEU A 530 -78.07 -21.26 -39.05
N VAL A 531 -77.76 -21.95 -37.95
CA VAL A 531 -78.71 -22.79 -37.21
C VAL A 531 -79.80 -21.92 -36.57
N ILE A 532 -79.44 -20.84 -35.88
CA ILE A 532 -80.42 -19.91 -35.29
C ILE A 532 -81.31 -19.30 -36.38
N PHE A 533 -80.73 -18.87 -37.50
CA PHE A 533 -81.46 -18.31 -38.63
C PHE A 533 -82.38 -19.34 -39.27
N SER A 534 -81.93 -20.58 -39.44
CA SER A 534 -82.73 -21.68 -39.99
C SER A 534 -83.89 -22.06 -39.06
N LEU A 535 -83.68 -22.08 -37.75
CA LEU A 535 -84.74 -22.29 -36.76
C LEU A 535 -85.76 -21.15 -36.78
N ALA A 536 -85.32 -19.89 -36.86
CA ALA A 536 -86.20 -18.73 -36.97
C ALA A 536 -87.01 -18.76 -38.27
N PHE A 537 -86.38 -19.09 -39.40
CA PHE A 537 -87.06 -19.27 -40.68
C PHE A 537 -88.10 -20.38 -40.62
N PHE A 538 -87.73 -21.56 -40.12
CA PHE A 538 -88.62 -22.71 -40.00
C PHE A 538 -89.83 -22.40 -39.10
N PHE A 539 -89.59 -21.72 -37.97
CA PHE A 539 -90.65 -21.25 -37.07
C PHE A 539 -91.61 -20.27 -37.75
N LEU A 540 -91.09 -19.30 -38.52
CA LEU A 540 -91.92 -18.33 -39.24
C LEU A 540 -92.71 -18.96 -40.39
N VAL A 541 -92.12 -19.92 -41.09
CA VAL A 541 -92.79 -20.71 -42.14
C VAL A 541 -93.93 -21.53 -41.54
N LEU A 542 -93.70 -22.24 -40.43
CA LEU A 542 -94.73 -23.01 -39.74
C LEU A 542 -95.87 -22.14 -39.20
N ARG A 543 -95.56 -20.95 -38.68
CA ARG A 543 -96.57 -20.03 -38.11
C ARG A 543 -97.42 -19.33 -39.18
N ASN A 544 -96.84 -19.00 -40.33
CA ASN A 544 -97.47 -18.19 -41.38
C ASN A 544 -97.46 -18.89 -42.76
N THR A 545 -97.80 -20.19 -42.79
CA THR A 545 -97.74 -21.05 -43.98
C THR A 545 -98.41 -20.46 -45.23
N SER A 546 -99.57 -19.81 -45.08
CA SER A 546 -100.30 -19.19 -46.20
C SER A 546 -99.62 -17.95 -46.79
N ALA A 547 -98.83 -17.23 -46.00
CA ALA A 547 -98.08 -16.06 -46.47
C ALA A 547 -96.82 -16.49 -47.24
N PHE A 548 -96.13 -17.53 -46.79
CA PHE A 548 -94.95 -18.08 -47.45
C PHE A 548 -95.25 -18.86 -48.74
N ALA A 549 -96.50 -19.29 -48.95
CA ALA A 549 -96.95 -19.84 -50.25
C ALA A 549 -96.91 -18.80 -51.39
N LYS A 550 -96.83 -17.50 -51.08
CA LYS A 550 -96.71 -16.44 -52.09
C LYS A 550 -95.25 -16.30 -52.53
N SER A 551 -95.01 -16.41 -53.84
CA SER A 551 -93.67 -16.27 -54.45
C SER A 551 -92.93 -14.98 -54.02
N LYS A 552 -93.63 -13.85 -53.85
CA LYS A 552 -93.01 -12.60 -53.38
C LYS A 552 -92.41 -12.69 -51.97
N VAL A 553 -93.06 -13.40 -51.05
CA VAL A 553 -92.59 -13.57 -49.67
C VAL A 553 -91.39 -14.52 -49.65
N MET A 554 -91.45 -15.64 -50.38
CA MET A 554 -90.34 -16.57 -50.53
C MET A 554 -89.10 -15.91 -51.17
N ASN A 555 -89.28 -15.12 -52.23
CA ASN A 555 -88.18 -14.38 -52.87
C ASN A 555 -87.56 -13.33 -51.94
N SER A 556 -88.36 -12.69 -51.09
CA SER A 556 -87.84 -11.75 -50.08
C SER A 556 -86.98 -12.47 -49.05
N TRP A 557 -87.35 -13.68 -48.64
CA TRP A 557 -86.54 -14.50 -47.73
C TRP A 557 -85.27 -15.05 -48.37
N ILE A 558 -85.29 -15.41 -49.65
CA ILE A 558 -84.08 -15.75 -50.40
C ILE A 558 -83.12 -14.56 -50.45
N LEU A 559 -83.64 -13.34 -50.64
CA LEU A 559 -82.82 -12.12 -50.62
C LEU A 559 -82.25 -11.86 -49.22
N ILE A 560 -83.07 -11.98 -48.16
CA ILE A 560 -82.60 -11.87 -46.77
C ILE A 560 -81.51 -12.90 -46.48
N PHE A 561 -81.69 -14.15 -46.89
CA PHE A 561 -80.69 -15.21 -46.72
C PHE A 561 -79.39 -14.88 -47.46
N GLY A 562 -79.47 -14.36 -48.68
CA GLY A 562 -78.31 -13.89 -49.44
C GLY A 562 -77.57 -12.75 -48.74
N VAL A 563 -78.30 -11.78 -48.17
CA VAL A 563 -77.70 -10.68 -47.37
C VAL A 563 -77.06 -11.20 -46.09
N VAL A 564 -77.68 -12.16 -45.41
CA VAL A 564 -77.14 -12.78 -44.19
C VAL A 564 -75.84 -13.54 -44.48
N ILE A 565 -75.79 -14.33 -45.56
CA ILE A 565 -74.55 -15.02 -45.96
C ILE A 565 -73.45 -14.01 -46.31
N LEU A 566 -73.79 -12.92 -47.01
CA LEU A 566 -72.82 -11.89 -47.38
C LEU A 566 -72.29 -11.14 -46.14
N LEU A 567 -73.17 -10.81 -45.19
CA LEU A 567 -72.77 -10.23 -43.90
C LEU A 567 -71.91 -11.20 -43.09
N LEU A 568 -72.27 -12.48 -43.04
CA LEU A 568 -71.45 -13.51 -42.40
C LEU A 568 -70.08 -13.61 -43.05
N ALA A 569 -69.98 -13.65 -44.39
CA ALA A 569 -68.69 -13.67 -45.07
C ALA A 569 -67.81 -12.45 -44.74
N LEU A 570 -68.40 -11.25 -44.65
CA LEU A 570 -67.69 -10.04 -44.25
C LEU A 570 -67.24 -10.09 -42.77
N ILE A 571 -68.12 -10.53 -41.88
CA ILE A 571 -67.82 -10.70 -40.45
C ILE A 571 -66.73 -11.77 -40.27
N SER A 572 -66.82 -12.90 -40.96
CA SER A 572 -65.85 -13.98 -40.94
C SER A 572 -64.49 -13.54 -41.49
N TYR A 573 -64.45 -12.71 -42.53
CA TYR A 573 -63.21 -12.10 -43.01
C TYR A 573 -62.60 -11.12 -41.98
N ALA A 574 -63.42 -10.27 -41.37
CA ALA A 574 -62.99 -9.35 -40.31
C ALA A 574 -62.49 -10.12 -39.07
N LEU A 575 -63.13 -11.24 -38.72
CA LEU A 575 -62.72 -12.12 -37.64
C LEU A 575 -61.43 -12.87 -37.96
N TYR A 576 -61.29 -13.40 -39.17
CA TYR A 576 -60.07 -14.10 -39.62
C TYR A 576 -58.85 -13.19 -39.52
N THR A 577 -58.99 -11.94 -39.97
CA THR A 577 -57.93 -10.94 -39.92
C THR A 577 -57.62 -10.47 -38.50
N ALA A 578 -58.64 -10.21 -37.67
CA ALA A 578 -58.44 -9.83 -36.27
C ALA A 578 -57.77 -10.94 -35.43
N ILE A 579 -58.25 -12.18 -35.55
CA ILE A 579 -57.72 -13.33 -34.80
C ILE A 579 -56.34 -13.73 -35.32
N GLY A 580 -56.13 -13.72 -36.64
CA GLY A 580 -54.82 -14.04 -37.25
C GLY A 580 -53.70 -13.10 -36.79
N ASN A 581 -54.02 -11.82 -36.56
CA ASN A 581 -53.08 -10.83 -36.04
C ASN A 581 -52.76 -11.03 -34.56
N GLU A 582 -53.68 -11.56 -33.74
CA GLU A 582 -53.38 -11.86 -32.32
C GLU A 582 -52.63 -13.18 -32.10
N ILE A 583 -52.73 -14.14 -33.02
CA ILE A 583 -52.13 -15.48 -32.89
C ILE A 583 -50.65 -15.51 -33.28
N SER A 584 -50.22 -14.66 -34.20
CA SER A 584 -48.86 -14.70 -34.74
C SER A 584 -47.80 -14.18 -33.78
N SER A 585 -48.14 -13.17 -32.96
CA SER A 585 -47.27 -12.56 -31.93
C SER A 585 -47.96 -11.32 -31.34
N ALA A 586 -47.70 -11.04 -30.07
CA ALA A 586 -48.09 -9.83 -29.36
C ALA A 586 -46.86 -8.95 -29.06
N SER A 587 -47.10 -7.68 -28.74
CA SER A 587 -46.07 -6.78 -28.19
C SER A 587 -45.89 -7.03 -26.69
N LEU A 588 -44.76 -6.57 -26.13
CA LEU A 588 -44.56 -6.52 -24.68
C LEU A 588 -45.66 -5.71 -23.98
N TYR A 589 -46.17 -4.63 -24.59
CA TYR A 589 -47.26 -3.83 -23.99
C TYR A 589 -48.53 -4.65 -23.78
N LYS A 590 -48.95 -5.43 -24.79
CA LYS A 590 -50.11 -6.32 -24.67
C LYS A 590 -49.89 -7.41 -23.63
N PHE A 591 -48.69 -7.98 -23.58
CA PHE A 591 -48.32 -8.93 -22.53
C PHE A 591 -48.40 -8.29 -21.13
N MET A 592 -47.81 -7.11 -20.95
CA MET A 592 -47.80 -6.39 -19.68
C MET A 592 -49.20 -6.00 -19.21
N SER A 593 -50.07 -5.56 -20.11
CA SER A 593 -51.48 -5.31 -19.78
C SER A 593 -52.17 -6.57 -19.24
N LYS A 594 -51.90 -7.75 -19.82
CA LYS A 594 -52.41 -9.03 -19.29
C LYS A 594 -51.72 -9.45 -17.98
N ALA A 595 -50.45 -9.11 -17.79
CA ALA A 595 -49.73 -9.36 -16.55
C ALA A 595 -50.31 -8.54 -15.38
N GLU A 596 -50.57 -7.26 -15.60
CA GLU A 596 -51.20 -6.37 -14.63
C GLU A 596 -52.63 -6.81 -14.27
N GLN A 597 -53.43 -7.24 -15.26
CA GLN A 597 -54.79 -7.76 -15.02
C GLN A 597 -54.80 -9.01 -14.14
N ASN A 598 -53.83 -9.91 -14.31
CA ASN A 598 -53.77 -11.18 -13.59
C ASN A 598 -53.07 -11.07 -12.22
N GLY A 599 -52.19 -10.08 -12.03
CA GLY A 599 -51.52 -9.81 -10.76
C GLY A 599 -50.39 -10.77 -10.38
N LYS A 600 -50.14 -11.84 -11.17
CA LYS A 600 -49.06 -12.80 -10.97
C LYS A 600 -48.40 -13.19 -12.31
N VAL A 601 -47.08 -13.39 -12.31
CA VAL A 601 -46.27 -13.84 -13.45
C VAL A 601 -45.33 -14.97 -13.01
N TYR A 602 -45.21 -16.02 -13.81
CA TYR A 602 -44.21 -17.07 -13.64
C TYR A 602 -42.99 -16.81 -14.53
N ILE A 603 -41.79 -16.90 -13.99
CA ILE A 603 -40.54 -16.80 -14.76
C ILE A 603 -39.89 -18.18 -14.83
N PHE A 604 -39.77 -18.74 -16.03
CA PHE A 604 -39.10 -20.00 -16.29
C PHE A 604 -37.68 -19.75 -16.79
N THR A 605 -36.68 -20.34 -16.13
CA THR A 605 -35.26 -20.17 -16.43
C THR A 605 -34.69 -21.49 -16.95
N GLU A 606 -34.41 -21.55 -18.24
CA GLU A 606 -33.95 -22.78 -18.91
C GLU A 606 -32.42 -22.81 -19.04
N TYR A 607 -31.79 -23.78 -18.38
CA TYR A 607 -30.34 -23.92 -18.33
C TYR A 607 -29.84 -25.05 -19.24
N LEU A 608 -28.91 -24.75 -20.16
CA LEU A 608 -28.21 -25.75 -20.98
C LEU A 608 -26.87 -26.22 -20.37
N SER A 609 -26.26 -25.43 -19.47
CA SER A 609 -24.99 -25.75 -18.77
C SER A 609 -24.77 -24.83 -17.55
N SER A 610 -23.83 -25.18 -16.64
CA SER A 610 -23.50 -24.42 -15.42
C SER A 610 -23.05 -22.98 -15.69
N ASP A 611 -22.35 -22.74 -16.80
CA ASP A 611 -21.68 -21.45 -17.05
C ASP A 611 -22.66 -20.40 -17.60
N ASN A 612 -23.74 -20.82 -18.25
CA ASN A 612 -24.83 -19.95 -18.73
C ASN A 612 -25.84 -19.58 -17.63
N SER A 613 -25.78 -20.26 -16.48
CA SER A 613 -26.76 -20.09 -15.40
C SER A 613 -26.74 -18.71 -14.76
N THR A 614 -25.56 -18.08 -14.70
CA THR A 614 -25.39 -16.80 -13.99
C THR A 614 -26.04 -15.64 -14.75
N ALA A 615 -25.87 -15.56 -16.08
CA ALA A 615 -26.46 -14.48 -16.88
C ALA A 615 -27.99 -14.59 -16.95
N ILE A 616 -28.51 -15.82 -17.15
CA ILE A 616 -29.96 -16.10 -17.15
C ILE A 616 -30.59 -15.76 -15.80
N SER A 617 -29.97 -16.22 -14.70
CA SER A 617 -30.46 -15.96 -13.34
C SER A 617 -30.46 -14.47 -13.01
N LYS A 618 -29.37 -13.74 -13.31
CA LYS A 618 -29.31 -12.29 -13.16
C LYS A 618 -30.40 -11.56 -13.96
N CYS A 619 -30.69 -12.02 -15.18
CA CYS A 619 -31.75 -11.41 -15.97
C CYS A 619 -33.14 -11.70 -15.37
N ALA A 620 -33.39 -12.94 -14.94
CA ALA A 620 -34.61 -13.32 -14.24
C ALA A 620 -34.83 -12.50 -12.96
N ASP A 621 -33.77 -12.21 -12.21
CA ASP A 621 -33.81 -11.34 -11.03
C ASP A 621 -34.19 -9.90 -11.40
N LYS A 622 -33.60 -9.33 -12.45
CA LYS A 622 -33.93 -7.98 -12.93
C LYS A 622 -35.38 -7.88 -13.41
N ILE A 623 -35.85 -8.87 -14.17
CA ILE A 623 -37.24 -8.93 -14.63
C ILE A 623 -38.20 -9.06 -13.44
N ALA A 624 -37.89 -9.94 -12.49
CA ALA A 624 -38.69 -10.11 -11.28
C ALA A 624 -38.79 -8.80 -10.48
N ALA A 625 -37.68 -8.09 -10.29
CA ALA A 625 -37.66 -6.81 -9.61
C ALA A 625 -38.51 -5.76 -10.35
N ALA A 626 -38.42 -5.69 -11.68
CA ALA A 626 -39.23 -4.77 -12.50
C ALA A 626 -40.74 -5.04 -12.38
N LEU A 627 -41.15 -6.31 -12.43
CA LEU A 627 -42.55 -6.71 -12.24
C LEU A 627 -43.05 -6.46 -10.81
N GLN A 628 -42.22 -6.72 -9.80
CA GLN A 628 -42.57 -6.45 -8.40
C GLN A 628 -42.74 -4.96 -8.10
N MET A 629 -41.94 -4.08 -8.73
CA MET A 629 -42.13 -2.63 -8.64
C MET A 629 -43.50 -2.18 -9.20
N LYS A 630 -44.09 -2.97 -10.10
CA LYS A 630 -45.44 -2.77 -10.66
C LYS A 630 -46.56 -3.39 -9.81
N GLY A 631 -46.22 -4.00 -8.67
CA GLY A 631 -47.18 -4.68 -7.80
C GLY A 631 -47.61 -6.06 -8.32
N ILE A 632 -46.88 -6.65 -9.26
CA ILE A 632 -47.16 -7.98 -9.82
C ILE A 632 -46.36 -9.03 -9.02
N GLU A 633 -47.02 -10.07 -8.53
CA GLU A 633 -46.37 -11.21 -7.85
C GLU A 633 -45.54 -12.02 -8.84
N VAL A 634 -44.33 -12.45 -8.45
CA VAL A 634 -43.42 -13.21 -9.32
C VAL A 634 -43.02 -14.54 -8.67
N GLU A 635 -43.21 -15.64 -9.38
CA GLU A 635 -42.71 -16.97 -9.00
C GLU A 635 -41.70 -17.47 -10.04
N LYS A 636 -40.49 -17.85 -9.61
CA LYS A 636 -39.42 -18.35 -10.49
C LYS A 636 -39.39 -19.87 -10.47
N ILE A 637 -39.24 -20.49 -11.65
CA ILE A 637 -39.19 -21.94 -11.84
C ILE A 637 -38.00 -22.28 -12.73
N ASP A 638 -37.05 -23.03 -12.19
CA ASP A 638 -35.91 -23.50 -12.96
C ASP A 638 -36.30 -24.71 -13.84
N VAL A 639 -35.86 -24.69 -15.09
CA VAL A 639 -36.01 -25.77 -16.07
C VAL A 639 -34.63 -26.29 -16.43
N VAL A 640 -34.40 -27.58 -16.19
CA VAL A 640 -33.15 -28.27 -16.54
C VAL A 640 -33.51 -29.45 -17.44
N ASP A 641 -32.98 -29.47 -18.66
CA ASP A 641 -33.25 -30.51 -19.67
C ASP A 641 -34.76 -30.82 -19.87
N GLY A 642 -35.60 -29.78 -19.90
CA GLY A 642 -37.04 -29.91 -20.07
C GLY A 642 -37.80 -30.47 -18.86
N ILE A 643 -37.16 -30.52 -17.69
CA ILE A 643 -37.74 -30.94 -16.41
C ILE A 643 -37.78 -29.75 -15.45
N CYS A 644 -38.90 -29.56 -14.76
CA CYS A 644 -39.09 -28.57 -13.70
C CYS A 644 -39.88 -29.20 -12.56
N LYS A 645 -39.54 -28.86 -11.30
CA LYS A 645 -40.19 -29.42 -10.09
C LYS A 645 -40.36 -30.97 -10.12
N ASN A 646 -39.41 -31.70 -10.74
CA ASN A 646 -39.43 -33.16 -10.97
C ASN A 646 -40.54 -33.68 -11.91
N THR A 647 -41.12 -32.81 -12.75
CA THR A 647 -42.14 -33.13 -13.76
C THR A 647 -41.70 -32.61 -15.12
N LEU A 648 -42.33 -33.11 -16.20
CA LEU A 648 -42.05 -32.61 -17.55
C LEU A 648 -42.47 -31.14 -17.68
N LEU A 649 -41.79 -30.35 -18.52
CA LEU A 649 -42.11 -28.93 -18.75
C LEU A 649 -43.60 -28.70 -19.07
N SER A 650 -44.20 -29.58 -19.88
CA SER A 650 -45.63 -29.50 -20.22
C SER A 650 -46.56 -29.69 -19.01
N GLU A 651 -46.15 -30.47 -18.01
CA GLU A 651 -46.88 -30.65 -16.75
C GLU A 651 -46.67 -29.46 -15.79
N CYS A 652 -45.49 -28.84 -15.77
CA CYS A 652 -45.32 -27.60 -15.01
C CYS A 652 -46.12 -26.45 -15.61
N LEU A 653 -46.13 -26.35 -16.94
CA LEU A 653 -46.90 -25.33 -17.64
C LEU A 653 -48.39 -25.52 -17.36
N SER A 654 -48.92 -26.74 -17.28
CA SER A 654 -50.34 -26.95 -16.94
C SER A 654 -50.71 -26.52 -15.51
N GLN A 655 -49.75 -26.53 -14.57
CA GLN A 655 -49.94 -26.12 -13.16
C GLN A 655 -49.96 -24.60 -12.94
N THR A 656 -49.67 -23.79 -13.97
CA THR A 656 -49.65 -22.32 -13.86
C THR A 656 -51.02 -21.67 -13.99
N ASP A 657 -52.12 -22.43 -14.07
CA ASP A 657 -53.51 -21.93 -14.15
C ASP A 657 -53.73 -20.83 -15.22
N LYS A 658 -53.03 -20.92 -16.36
CA LYS A 658 -53.04 -19.93 -17.46
C LYS A 658 -52.54 -18.53 -17.06
N GLN A 659 -51.84 -18.40 -15.93
CA GLN A 659 -51.17 -17.17 -15.54
C GLN A 659 -50.09 -16.79 -16.57
N PRO A 660 -49.77 -15.48 -16.70
CA PRO A 660 -48.68 -15.00 -17.54
C PRO A 660 -47.33 -15.65 -17.25
N ILE A 661 -46.57 -15.97 -18.30
CA ILE A 661 -45.28 -16.65 -18.22
C ILE A 661 -44.21 -15.85 -18.95
N ILE A 662 -43.00 -15.78 -18.40
CA ILE A 662 -41.79 -15.34 -19.10
C ILE A 662 -40.79 -16.50 -19.09
N GLN A 663 -40.43 -17.02 -20.26
CA GLN A 663 -39.39 -18.03 -20.43
C GLN A 663 -38.09 -17.37 -20.88
N LEU A 664 -37.02 -17.61 -20.14
CA LEU A 664 -35.65 -17.18 -20.43
C LEU A 664 -34.83 -18.41 -20.84
N ALA A 665 -34.30 -18.42 -22.05
CA ALA A 665 -33.47 -19.52 -22.54
C ALA A 665 -32.22 -19.01 -23.26
N TYR A 666 -31.15 -19.81 -23.24
CA TYR A 666 -29.94 -19.51 -23.98
C TYR A 666 -30.13 -19.78 -25.49
N SER A 667 -29.67 -18.86 -26.34
CA SER A 667 -29.63 -19.04 -27.80
C SER A 667 -28.47 -18.25 -28.41
N GLN A 668 -27.93 -18.70 -29.54
CA GLN A 668 -26.97 -17.88 -30.31
C GLN A 668 -27.64 -16.70 -31.03
N GLN A 669 -28.97 -16.68 -31.11
CA GLN A 669 -29.75 -15.60 -31.68
C GLN A 669 -30.52 -14.89 -30.57
N ASN A 670 -30.35 -13.57 -30.50
CA ASN A 670 -31.08 -12.71 -29.58
C ASN A 670 -32.47 -12.46 -30.15
N ASP A 671 -33.50 -12.85 -29.40
CA ASP A 671 -34.89 -12.74 -29.81
C ASP A 671 -35.80 -12.56 -28.59
N SER A 672 -36.92 -11.88 -28.77
CA SER A 672 -37.94 -11.67 -27.74
C SER A 672 -39.30 -11.68 -28.39
N LYS A 673 -40.13 -12.66 -28.04
CA LYS A 673 -41.44 -12.87 -28.64
C LYS A 673 -42.48 -12.97 -27.55
N PHE A 674 -43.55 -12.20 -27.67
CA PHE A 674 -44.68 -12.27 -26.75
C PHE A 674 -45.90 -12.85 -27.46
N TYR A 675 -46.75 -13.49 -26.67
CA TYR A 675 -48.00 -14.12 -27.08
C TYR A 675 -49.04 -13.79 -26.02
N THR A 676 -50.27 -13.52 -26.43
CA THR A 676 -51.37 -13.20 -25.49
C THR A 676 -52.64 -13.99 -25.76
N PHE A 677 -52.71 -14.75 -26.86
CA PHE A 677 -53.95 -15.31 -27.36
C PHE A 677 -54.41 -16.58 -26.62
N TYR A 678 -53.52 -17.56 -26.42
CA TYR A 678 -53.84 -18.80 -25.70
C TYR A 678 -53.48 -18.69 -24.22
N ARG A 679 -52.24 -18.24 -23.97
CA ARG A 679 -51.69 -17.94 -22.67
C ARG A 679 -50.75 -16.74 -22.85
N PRO A 680 -50.78 -15.74 -21.96
CA PRO A 680 -49.78 -14.69 -21.98
C PRO A 680 -48.39 -15.31 -21.74
N GLU A 681 -47.54 -15.30 -22.76
CA GLU A 681 -46.22 -15.94 -22.72
C GLU A 681 -45.21 -15.05 -23.41
N GLY A 682 -44.13 -14.68 -22.73
CA GLY A 682 -42.96 -14.02 -23.29
C GLY A 682 -41.79 -14.99 -23.36
N ILE A 683 -41.28 -15.27 -24.55
CA ILE A 683 -40.06 -16.06 -24.74
C ILE A 683 -38.92 -15.13 -25.10
N ILE A 684 -37.90 -15.09 -24.25
CA ILE A 684 -36.71 -14.26 -24.40
C ILE A 684 -35.52 -15.20 -24.52
N THR A 685 -34.84 -15.14 -25.67
CA THR A 685 -33.66 -15.97 -25.94
C THR A 685 -32.46 -15.11 -26.30
N GLY A 686 -31.27 -15.50 -25.88
CA GLY A 686 -30.05 -14.82 -26.30
C GLY A 686 -28.78 -15.40 -25.69
N ASP A 687 -27.65 -14.81 -26.07
CA ASP A 687 -26.35 -15.18 -25.53
C ASP A 687 -26.12 -14.61 -24.12
N ALA A 688 -25.00 -14.97 -23.49
CA ALA A 688 -24.67 -14.51 -22.14
C ALA A 688 -24.51 -12.98 -22.05
N SER A 689 -24.04 -12.32 -23.12
CA SER A 689 -23.85 -10.86 -23.15
C SER A 689 -25.19 -10.13 -23.21
N TYR A 690 -26.10 -10.59 -24.07
CA TYR A 690 -27.46 -10.07 -24.19
C TYR A 690 -28.26 -10.23 -22.89
N LEU A 691 -28.16 -11.41 -22.26
CA LEU A 691 -28.86 -11.72 -21.02
C LEU A 691 -28.27 -10.99 -19.80
N ASP A 692 -26.95 -10.79 -19.70
CA ASP A 692 -26.36 -10.02 -18.58
C ASP A 692 -26.80 -8.54 -18.62
N LYS A 693 -26.94 -7.96 -19.82
CA LYS A 693 -27.53 -6.62 -20.01
C LYS A 693 -29.02 -6.60 -19.64
N CYS A 694 -29.76 -7.66 -19.95
CA CYS A 694 -31.19 -7.86 -19.63
C CYS A 694 -32.11 -6.69 -20.01
N TYR A 695 -32.06 -6.29 -21.28
CA TYR A 695 -32.79 -5.12 -21.77
C TYR A 695 -34.30 -5.15 -21.49
N VAL A 696 -34.94 -6.33 -21.56
CA VAL A 696 -36.38 -6.48 -21.32
C VAL A 696 -36.80 -5.98 -19.92
N ALA A 697 -35.98 -6.20 -18.89
CA ALA A 697 -36.27 -5.70 -17.54
C ALA A 697 -36.39 -4.17 -17.49
N ASN A 698 -35.58 -3.45 -18.29
CA ASN A 698 -35.61 -1.99 -18.36
C ASN A 698 -36.80 -1.45 -19.17
N PHE A 699 -37.50 -2.30 -19.90
CA PHE A 699 -38.64 -1.93 -20.75
C PHE A 699 -39.99 -2.30 -20.12
N ILE A 700 -39.98 -2.99 -18.98
CA ILE A 700 -41.15 -3.21 -18.13
C ILE A 700 -41.42 -1.87 -17.42
N GLU A 701 -42.22 -1.03 -18.10
CA GLU A 701 -42.48 0.36 -17.75
C GLU A 701 -43.65 0.59 -16.84
#